data_AF-A0AAF3F4V1-F1
#
_entry.id   AF-A0AAF3F4V1-F1
#
_cell.length_a   1.000
_cell.length_b   1.000
_cell.length_c   1.000
_cell.angle_alpha   90.00
_cell.angle_beta   90.00
_cell.angle_gamma   90.00
#
_symmetry.space_group_name_H-M   'P 1'
#
loop_
_entity.id
_entity.type
_entity.pdbx_description
1 polymer ?
#
loop_
_entity_poly.entity_id
_entity_poly.type
_entity_poly.pdbx_seq_one_letter_code
_entity_poly.pdbx_strand_id
1 'polypeptide(L)'
;MLSRQLFQQVSRLSTSRILSADFEVTEASPNVFHVELNRPEKRNTFALEQWMKIGEIFDGLSKNPKCRAIVLSGRGKSFCAGINLQEGFAEIMGMINNEELDIARKGRKVGEYIQTAQDGYTAIEKCIKPVIVAIHSHCIGAGIDMITACDIRYATTDATFSIKEVDVGLAADVGTLNRIQKVVSSDSLTRELALTARDFTADEALNYGLVSSLCPDREAVIKKALNTAAIIAEKSPIAVQGTKLHLNYSRDHSVRESLDYIKVWNQSQLLSEDLLTAGMASMQKQKATFKDVDYVQTFDLKSFSRVVSRGKMFNTGKFAGKTAIISGASRGIGKEIALKLAKDGANIVVAAKTTTPHPKLPGTIFTAAEEIEKAGGKALPFPVDVRDEKSVSECVQETVKKFGGVDILINNASAISLTGTLDTEMKRFDLMHQINTRGTFLLSKTCLPYLKQAKNPHILNISPPLIMDSLWFRSHVAYTMAKYGMSMCVLGMSEELRSDGIAVNALWPLTAIWTAAMDMLSSGEGSDGSRHPSIMADSAYAILSRRAKEYTGNFAIDEDILKEEGITDFERYAVKPGSPLIADYFLPADRLKQFQLTIDSSKNAKRSTSRNAISKEILGKEIEKISGVIQSALNEELVKKLNAIFVFNITGANAKSVTINLKEGAGSVTEAKPEKADVEFTCSDEDFLKLFTGELSALVAFSMKKLQIKGNMQKAIALEGLMKKMKAKM
;
A
#
# COMPACT_ATOMS: atom_id res chain seq x y z
N MET A 1 2.96 -5.13 13.13
CA MET A 1 2.53 -3.93 13.88
C MET A 1 3.40 -3.65 15.11
N LEU A 2 3.81 -4.69 15.86
CA LEU A 2 4.76 -4.61 16.98
C LEU A 2 6.19 -4.19 16.57
N SER A 3 6.67 -4.64 15.41
CA SER A 3 8.04 -4.37 14.94
C SER A 3 8.31 -2.86 14.66
N ARG A 4 7.42 -2.18 13.92
CA ARG A 4 7.49 -0.72 13.67
C ARG A 4 7.41 0.16 14.94
N GLN A 5 6.82 -0.34 16.04
CA GLN A 5 6.82 0.41 17.31
C GLN A 5 8.21 0.43 17.94
N LEU A 6 8.95 -0.68 17.84
CA LEU A 6 10.31 -0.81 18.37
C LEU A 6 11.26 0.18 17.67
N PHE A 7 11.29 0.18 16.33
CA PHE A 7 12.12 1.12 15.55
C PHE A 7 11.89 2.59 15.94
N GLN A 8 10.64 3.03 16.08
CA GLN A 8 10.30 4.41 16.43
C GLN A 8 10.62 4.77 17.88
N GLN A 9 10.52 3.81 18.80
CA GLN A 9 10.95 4.01 20.17
C GLN A 9 12.48 4.19 20.20
N VAL A 10 13.23 3.33 19.52
CA VAL A 10 14.70 3.35 19.48
C VAL A 10 15.24 4.65 18.85
N SER A 11 14.62 5.12 17.76
CA SER A 11 15.06 6.32 17.03
C SER A 11 14.80 7.64 17.78
N ARG A 12 14.00 7.62 18.87
CA ARG A 12 13.63 8.80 19.66
C ARG A 12 14.10 8.75 21.11
N LEU A 13 14.92 7.77 21.46
CA LEU A 13 15.39 7.61 22.83
C LEU A 13 16.15 8.85 23.30
N SER A 14 15.57 9.53 24.29
CA SER A 14 16.23 10.64 24.98
C SER A 14 16.65 10.32 26.41
N THR A 15 16.04 9.29 27.04
CA THR A 15 16.28 8.87 28.45
C THR A 15 15.56 7.55 28.90
N SER A 16 14.88 6.78 28.03
CA SER A 16 14.05 5.62 28.45
C SER A 16 14.58 4.25 28.02
N ARG A 17 14.46 3.22 28.88
CA ARG A 17 14.78 1.81 28.59
C ARG A 17 13.73 1.20 27.66
N ILE A 18 14.15 0.56 26.56
CA ILE A 18 13.26 -0.25 25.72
C ILE A 18 13.44 -1.71 26.11
N LEU A 19 12.36 -2.29 26.62
CA LEU A 19 12.26 -3.71 26.88
C LEU A 19 11.43 -4.33 25.77
N SER A 20 12.08 -5.10 24.90
CA SER A 20 11.38 -6.16 24.18
C SER A 20 11.66 -7.48 24.91
N ALA A 21 10.80 -8.48 24.73
CA ALA A 21 11.02 -9.79 25.35
C ALA A 21 12.34 -10.45 24.92
N ASP A 22 12.92 -10.06 23.78
CA ASP A 22 14.11 -10.70 23.19
C ASP A 22 15.38 -9.83 23.20
N PHE A 23 15.25 -8.51 23.35
CA PHE A 23 16.36 -7.55 23.36
C PHE A 23 16.08 -6.43 24.37
N GLU A 24 17.13 -5.96 25.02
CA GLU A 24 17.11 -4.80 25.89
C GLU A 24 18.00 -3.69 25.31
N VAL A 25 17.48 -2.47 25.23
CA VAL A 25 18.25 -1.29 24.78
C VAL A 25 18.22 -0.22 25.85
N THR A 26 19.40 0.20 26.31
CA THR A 26 19.58 1.23 27.34
C THR A 26 20.60 2.27 26.90
N GLU A 27 20.47 3.51 27.36
CA GLU A 27 21.56 4.49 27.31
C GLU A 27 22.43 4.28 28.56
N ALA A 28 23.58 3.64 28.40
CA ALA A 28 24.44 3.23 29.51
C ALA A 28 25.24 4.41 30.11
N SER A 29 25.56 5.39 29.27
CA SER A 29 26.14 6.68 29.63
C SER A 29 25.78 7.69 28.53
N PRO A 30 25.97 9.01 28.74
CA PRO A 30 25.64 10.00 27.72
C PRO A 30 26.17 9.62 26.34
N ASN A 31 25.24 9.52 25.38
CA ASN A 31 25.50 9.17 23.98
C ASN A 31 26.02 7.74 23.70
N VAL A 32 26.06 6.86 24.69
CA VAL A 32 26.46 5.45 24.56
C VAL A 32 25.26 4.56 24.80
N PHE A 33 24.89 3.78 23.79
CA PHE A 33 23.77 2.85 23.87
C PHE A 33 24.26 1.42 24.04
N HIS A 34 23.62 0.66 24.94
CA HIS A 34 23.90 -0.74 25.18
C HIS A 34 22.71 -1.58 24.72
N VAL A 35 22.95 -2.42 23.72
CA VAL A 35 22.03 -3.41 23.18
C VAL A 35 22.41 -4.77 23.76
N GLU A 36 21.48 -5.41 24.45
CA GLU A 36 21.70 -6.71 25.08
C GLU A 36 20.72 -7.75 24.51
N LEU A 37 21.24 -8.87 24.00
CA LEU A 37 20.41 -10.03 23.66
C LEU A 37 19.78 -10.57 24.95
N ASN A 38 18.45 -10.69 24.99
CA ASN A 38 17.70 -10.93 26.21
C ASN A 38 16.80 -12.18 26.09
N ARG A 39 17.38 -13.31 25.66
CA ARG A 39 16.73 -14.64 25.72
C ARG A 39 17.62 -15.63 26.48
N PRO A 40 17.98 -15.35 27.76
CA PRO A 40 18.97 -16.12 28.50
C PRO A 40 18.58 -17.61 28.63
N GLU A 41 17.29 -17.91 28.80
CA GLU A 41 16.78 -19.28 28.91
C GLU A 41 16.90 -20.08 27.61
N LYS A 42 16.93 -19.38 26.46
CA LYS A 42 17.16 -19.96 25.12
C LYS A 42 18.59 -19.72 24.63
N ARG A 43 19.53 -19.37 25.53
CA ARG A 43 20.93 -19.05 25.19
C ARG A 43 21.08 -18.04 24.03
N ASN A 44 20.16 -17.08 23.95
CA ASN A 44 20.15 -16.02 22.95
C ASN A 44 20.14 -16.50 21.48
N THR A 45 19.51 -17.65 21.17
CA THR A 45 19.40 -18.14 19.79
C THR A 45 18.48 -17.27 18.91
N PHE A 46 18.70 -17.31 17.58
CA PHE A 46 17.95 -16.53 16.59
C PHE A 46 16.91 -17.36 15.81
N ALA A 47 15.74 -16.76 15.59
CA ALA A 47 14.72 -17.17 14.60
C ALA A 47 14.25 -15.90 13.83
N LEU A 48 13.30 -16.04 12.90
CA LEU A 48 12.83 -14.97 12.02
C LEU A 48 12.56 -13.64 12.74
N GLU A 49 11.85 -13.69 13.87
CA GLU A 49 11.51 -12.48 14.62
C GLU A 49 12.75 -11.77 15.17
N GLN A 50 13.78 -12.50 15.59
CA GLN A 50 15.02 -11.91 16.12
C GLN A 50 15.85 -11.28 15.00
N TRP A 51 15.86 -11.88 13.81
CA TRP A 51 16.50 -11.32 12.61
C TRP A 51 15.93 -9.95 12.25
N MET A 52 14.61 -9.84 12.23
CA MET A 52 13.94 -8.58 11.95
C MET A 52 14.19 -7.53 13.06
N LYS A 53 14.06 -7.93 14.33
CA LYS A 53 14.20 -7.01 15.47
C LYS A 53 15.60 -6.43 15.59
N ILE A 54 16.65 -7.23 15.40
CA ILE A 54 18.01 -6.71 15.48
C ILE A 54 18.27 -5.68 14.37
N GLY A 55 17.78 -5.95 13.14
CA GLY A 55 17.84 -4.99 12.04
C GLY A 55 17.17 -3.66 12.39
N GLU A 56 15.94 -3.72 12.92
CA GLU A 56 15.20 -2.53 13.36
C GLU A 56 15.91 -1.74 14.48
N ILE A 57 16.55 -2.42 15.43
CA ILE A 57 17.30 -1.78 16.51
C ILE A 57 18.50 -0.99 15.95
N PHE A 58 19.33 -1.62 15.10
CA PHE A 58 20.53 -0.97 14.59
C PHE A 58 20.21 0.13 13.55
N ASP A 59 19.18 -0.06 12.71
CA ASP A 59 18.69 1.00 11.83
C ASP A 59 18.15 2.19 12.64
N GLY A 60 17.46 1.93 13.76
CA GLY A 60 16.93 2.95 14.65
C GLY A 60 18.05 3.73 15.36
N LEU A 61 19.03 3.03 15.94
CA LEU A 61 20.19 3.64 16.61
C LEU A 61 21.08 4.39 15.61
N SER A 62 21.22 3.90 14.38
CA SER A 62 21.96 4.59 13.33
C SER A 62 21.42 5.99 13.04
N LYS A 63 20.12 6.22 13.24
CA LYS A 63 19.42 7.48 12.98
C LYS A 63 19.16 8.30 14.25
N ASN A 64 19.48 7.78 15.43
CA ASN A 64 19.30 8.50 16.68
C ASN A 64 20.41 9.56 16.82
N PRO A 65 20.09 10.87 16.86
CA PRO A 65 21.09 11.93 16.94
C PRO A 65 21.91 11.86 18.24
N LYS A 66 21.31 11.36 19.32
CA LYS A 66 21.99 11.17 20.60
C LYS A 66 22.87 9.93 20.63
N CYS A 67 22.71 8.96 19.74
CA CYS A 67 23.57 7.79 19.72
C CYS A 67 24.89 8.10 19.01
N ARG A 68 26.02 7.94 19.71
CA ARG A 68 27.38 8.14 19.16
C ARG A 68 28.19 6.85 19.11
N ALA A 69 27.96 5.91 20.03
CA ALA A 69 28.57 4.59 20.04
C ALA A 69 27.61 3.56 20.64
N ILE A 70 27.75 2.30 20.23
CA ILE A 70 26.88 1.20 20.62
C ILE A 70 27.73 0.07 21.20
N VAL A 71 27.30 -0.51 22.33
CA VAL A 71 27.82 -1.77 22.87
C VAL A 71 26.78 -2.86 22.62
N LEU A 72 27.20 -4.01 22.11
CA LEU A 72 26.37 -5.21 21.94
C LEU A 72 26.86 -6.32 22.90
N SER A 73 25.98 -6.92 23.67
CA SER A 73 26.30 -8.10 24.51
C SER A 73 25.15 -9.08 24.60
N GLY A 74 25.35 -10.22 25.26
CA GLY A 74 24.29 -11.18 25.57
C GLY A 74 23.99 -11.26 27.07
N ARG A 75 22.74 -11.53 27.44
CA ARG A 75 22.31 -11.80 28.81
C ARG A 75 22.33 -13.30 29.11
N GLY A 76 22.64 -13.66 30.36
CA GLY A 76 22.66 -15.05 30.82
C GLY A 76 24.00 -15.75 30.58
N LYS A 77 23.97 -17.08 30.50
CA LYS A 77 25.18 -17.93 30.50
C LYS A 77 25.97 -17.93 29.19
N SER A 78 25.35 -17.52 28.09
CA SER A 78 25.96 -17.53 26.76
C SER A 78 25.79 -16.16 26.11
N PHE A 79 26.76 -15.74 25.30
CA PHE A 79 26.56 -14.61 24.41
C PHE A 79 25.49 -14.93 23.36
N CYS A 80 25.72 -15.93 22.51
CA CYS A 80 24.76 -16.42 21.51
C CYS A 80 25.09 -17.86 21.07
N ALA A 81 24.12 -18.77 21.15
CA ALA A 81 24.28 -20.18 20.76
C ALA A 81 23.86 -20.48 19.30
N GLY A 82 23.62 -19.46 18.47
CA GLY A 82 23.34 -19.64 17.04
C GLY A 82 21.87 -19.61 16.67
N ILE A 83 21.49 -20.33 15.62
CA ILE A 83 20.08 -20.42 15.19
C ILE A 83 19.28 -21.31 16.14
N ASN A 84 18.01 -20.97 16.35
CA ASN A 84 17.07 -21.88 16.99
C ASN A 84 16.70 -22.96 15.98
N LEU A 85 17.34 -24.12 16.08
CA LEU A 85 17.14 -25.22 15.15
C LEU A 85 15.68 -25.68 15.08
N GLN A 86 14.94 -25.67 16.19
CA GLN A 86 13.54 -26.12 16.17
C GLN A 86 12.62 -25.12 15.46
N GLU A 87 12.72 -23.83 15.83
CA GLU A 87 11.90 -22.76 15.25
C GLU A 87 12.27 -22.54 13.77
N GLY A 88 13.57 -22.40 13.47
CA GLY A 88 14.05 -22.16 12.11
C GLY A 88 13.81 -23.33 11.16
N PHE A 89 13.99 -24.57 11.61
CA PHE A 89 13.70 -25.75 10.78
C PHE A 89 12.20 -25.88 10.49
N ALA A 90 11.33 -25.61 11.47
CA ALA A 90 9.88 -25.64 11.26
C ALA A 90 9.43 -24.60 10.22
N GLU A 91 10.00 -23.39 10.25
CA GLU A 91 9.71 -22.33 9.27
C GLU A 91 10.11 -22.76 7.85
N ILE A 92 11.35 -23.24 7.68
CA ILE A 92 11.87 -23.68 6.38
C ILE A 92 11.08 -24.89 5.85
N MET A 93 10.84 -25.91 6.68
CA MET A 93 10.05 -27.08 6.28
C MET A 93 8.61 -26.71 5.93
N GLY A 94 8.00 -25.75 6.61
CA GLY A 94 6.69 -25.21 6.25
C GLY A 94 6.67 -24.59 4.85
N MET A 95 7.75 -23.94 4.42
CA MET A 95 7.88 -23.40 3.07
C MET A 95 8.13 -24.51 2.03
N ILE A 96 9.02 -25.46 2.34
CA ILE A 96 9.38 -26.56 1.44
C ILE A 96 8.22 -27.53 1.21
N ASN A 97 7.42 -27.80 2.26
CA ASN A 97 6.31 -28.75 2.20
C ASN A 97 4.99 -28.12 1.71
N ASN A 98 4.98 -26.84 1.30
CA ASN A 98 3.78 -26.22 0.78
C ASN A 98 3.40 -26.82 -0.60
N GLU A 99 2.41 -27.70 -0.64
CA GLU A 99 1.98 -28.41 -1.86
C GLU A 99 1.31 -27.50 -2.90
N GLU A 100 0.88 -26.30 -2.52
CA GLU A 100 0.26 -25.32 -3.43
C GLU A 100 1.30 -24.59 -4.30
N LEU A 101 2.60 -24.73 -3.99
CA LEU A 101 3.69 -24.03 -4.66
C LEU A 101 4.60 -25.00 -5.42
N ASP A 102 4.96 -24.64 -6.65
CA ASP A 102 6.06 -25.30 -7.35
C ASP A 102 7.44 -24.97 -6.73
N ILE A 103 8.46 -25.73 -7.15
CA ILE A 103 9.84 -25.62 -6.65
C ILE A 103 10.40 -24.20 -6.80
N ALA A 104 10.13 -23.51 -7.90
CA ALA A 104 10.67 -22.17 -8.13
C ALA A 104 10.04 -21.14 -7.18
N ARG A 105 8.72 -21.23 -6.94
CA ARG A 105 8.01 -20.38 -5.97
C ARG A 105 8.42 -20.65 -4.53
N LYS A 106 8.66 -21.92 -4.17
CA LYS A 106 9.26 -22.30 -2.88
C LYS A 106 10.64 -21.68 -2.71
N GLY A 107 11.49 -21.81 -3.73
CA GLY A 107 12.84 -21.22 -3.74
C GLY A 107 12.83 -19.71 -3.52
N ARG A 108 11.90 -18.96 -4.13
CA ARG A 108 11.76 -17.51 -3.89
C ARG A 108 11.38 -17.19 -2.44
N LYS A 109 10.46 -17.95 -1.83
CA LYS A 109 10.09 -17.76 -0.41
C LYS A 109 11.26 -18.02 0.54
N VAL A 110 12.01 -19.09 0.30
CA VAL A 110 13.24 -19.38 1.07
C VAL A 110 14.26 -18.26 0.86
N GLY A 111 14.39 -17.74 -0.37
CA GLY A 111 15.24 -16.59 -0.66
C GLY A 111 14.86 -15.33 0.14
N GLU A 112 13.56 -15.03 0.28
CA GLU A 112 13.08 -13.91 1.10
C GLU A 112 13.40 -14.09 2.60
N TYR A 113 13.33 -15.33 3.09
CA TYR A 113 13.71 -15.67 4.47
C TYR A 113 15.21 -15.41 4.71
N ILE A 114 16.06 -15.94 3.82
CA ILE A 114 17.52 -15.77 3.90
C ILE A 114 17.86 -14.28 3.81
N GLN A 115 17.24 -13.55 2.89
CA GLN A 115 17.45 -12.10 2.77
C GLN A 115 17.11 -11.37 4.07
N THR A 116 16.02 -11.75 4.75
CA THR A 116 15.64 -11.17 6.05
C THR A 116 16.71 -11.41 7.12
N ALA A 117 17.27 -12.62 7.19
CA ALA A 117 18.36 -12.94 8.11
C ALA A 117 19.63 -12.13 7.78
N GLN A 118 20.02 -12.09 6.51
CA GLN A 118 21.17 -11.32 6.03
C GLN A 118 21.02 -9.82 6.32
N ASP A 119 19.85 -9.25 6.06
CA ASP A 119 19.57 -7.83 6.30
C ASP A 119 19.68 -7.48 7.78
N GLY A 120 19.24 -8.37 8.67
CA GLY A 120 19.33 -8.19 10.13
C GLY A 120 20.75 -7.90 10.62
N TYR A 121 21.72 -8.75 10.28
CA TYR A 121 23.12 -8.51 10.65
C TYR A 121 23.83 -7.48 9.77
N THR A 122 23.42 -7.35 8.50
CA THR A 122 23.95 -6.29 7.63
C THR A 122 23.60 -4.89 8.16
N ALA A 123 22.49 -4.73 8.88
CA ALA A 123 22.14 -3.47 9.55
C ALA A 123 23.19 -3.04 10.61
N ILE A 124 23.86 -3.99 11.27
CA ILE A 124 24.94 -3.71 12.25
C ILE A 124 26.13 -3.06 11.55
N GLU A 125 26.55 -3.64 10.43
CA GLU A 125 27.66 -3.17 9.60
C GLU A 125 27.35 -1.82 8.94
N LYS A 126 26.11 -1.65 8.43
CA LYS A 126 25.62 -0.40 7.84
C LYS A 126 25.36 0.71 8.86
N CYS A 127 25.17 0.37 10.14
CA CYS A 127 24.94 1.34 11.19
C CYS A 127 26.09 2.36 11.22
N ILE A 128 25.79 3.64 11.06
CA ILE A 128 26.83 4.68 10.94
C ILE A 128 27.57 4.93 12.28
N LYS A 129 27.03 4.40 13.39
CA LYS A 129 27.64 4.49 14.72
C LYS A 129 28.56 3.28 14.95
N PRO A 130 29.74 3.46 15.57
CA PRO A 130 30.58 2.33 15.94
C PRO A 130 29.88 1.36 16.90
N VAL A 131 30.02 0.06 16.62
CA VAL A 131 29.45 -1.06 17.36
C VAL A 131 30.57 -1.90 17.93
N ILE A 132 30.60 -1.98 19.26
CA ILE A 132 31.57 -2.74 20.04
C ILE A 132 30.85 -3.94 20.63
N VAL A 133 31.29 -5.15 20.32
CA VAL A 133 30.68 -6.36 20.86
C VAL A 133 31.51 -6.95 22.00
N ALA A 134 30.81 -7.27 23.09
CA ALA A 134 31.34 -7.89 24.30
C ALA A 134 30.83 -9.33 24.40
N ILE A 135 31.73 -10.27 24.16
CA ILE A 135 31.42 -11.69 23.97
C ILE A 135 31.82 -12.44 25.23
N HIS A 136 30.90 -13.23 25.79
CA HIS A 136 31.21 -14.13 26.90
C HIS A 136 30.73 -15.54 26.62
N SER A 137 31.50 -16.52 27.09
CA SER A 137 31.15 -17.93 26.96
C SER A 137 30.86 -18.32 25.49
N HIS A 138 29.64 -18.70 25.10
CA HIS A 138 29.39 -19.29 23.79
C HIS A 138 29.07 -18.23 22.70
N CYS A 139 29.78 -18.30 21.56
CA CYS A 139 29.53 -17.52 20.34
C CYS A 139 29.53 -18.44 19.11
N ILE A 140 28.39 -19.07 18.84
CA ILE A 140 28.29 -20.23 17.94
C ILE A 140 27.37 -19.93 16.75
N GLY A 141 27.73 -20.39 15.55
CA GLY A 141 26.93 -20.28 14.32
C GLY A 141 26.50 -18.83 14.04
N ALA A 142 25.20 -18.55 13.99
CA ALA A 142 24.70 -17.17 13.90
C ALA A 142 25.34 -16.17 14.90
N GLY A 143 25.84 -16.63 16.06
CA GLY A 143 26.65 -15.79 16.95
C GLY A 143 27.92 -15.25 16.29
N ILE A 144 28.66 -16.08 15.55
CA ILE A 144 29.87 -15.66 14.83
C ILE A 144 29.52 -14.77 13.63
N ASP A 145 28.43 -15.08 12.91
CA ASP A 145 27.88 -14.23 11.84
C ASP A 145 27.65 -12.80 12.33
N MET A 146 27.06 -12.66 13.51
CA MET A 146 26.78 -11.36 14.11
C MET A 146 28.05 -10.57 14.41
N ILE A 147 29.05 -11.18 15.06
CA ILE A 147 30.25 -10.43 15.51
C ILE A 147 31.13 -9.99 14.34
N THR A 148 31.10 -10.72 13.22
CA THR A 148 31.83 -10.32 11.99
C THR A 148 31.27 -9.05 11.35
N ALA A 149 30.02 -8.67 11.68
CA ALA A 149 29.42 -7.40 11.28
C ALA A 149 29.70 -6.23 12.26
N CYS A 150 30.29 -6.49 13.43
CA CYS A 150 30.66 -5.46 14.41
C CYS A 150 32.04 -4.84 14.11
N ASP A 151 32.30 -3.63 14.62
CA ASP A 151 33.55 -2.90 14.36
C ASP A 151 34.69 -3.35 15.29
N ILE A 152 34.39 -3.52 16.58
CA ILE A 152 35.37 -3.90 17.61
C ILE A 152 34.84 -5.11 18.38
N ARG A 153 35.70 -6.12 18.60
CA ARG A 153 35.35 -7.38 19.26
C ARG A 153 36.22 -7.62 20.49
N TYR A 154 35.60 -7.77 21.66
CA TYR A 154 36.25 -8.22 22.89
C TYR A 154 35.59 -9.49 23.38
N ALA A 155 36.37 -10.38 23.99
CA ALA A 155 35.86 -11.65 24.50
C ALA A 155 36.32 -11.92 25.93
N THR A 156 35.63 -12.81 26.61
CA THR A 156 36.11 -13.40 27.86
C THR A 156 37.12 -14.50 27.59
N THR A 157 37.98 -14.80 28.56
CA THR A 157 38.96 -15.90 28.46
C THR A 157 38.31 -17.28 28.35
N ASP A 158 37.08 -17.44 28.85
CA ASP A 158 36.29 -18.68 28.73
C ASP A 158 35.42 -18.73 27.46
N ALA A 159 35.56 -17.75 26.54
CA ALA A 159 34.76 -17.73 25.33
C ALA A 159 35.13 -18.87 24.37
N THR A 160 34.10 -19.45 23.75
CA THR A 160 34.20 -20.52 22.74
C THR A 160 33.45 -20.09 21.49
N PHE A 161 34.07 -20.32 20.34
CA PHE A 161 33.58 -19.91 19.03
C PHE A 161 33.44 -21.09 18.09
N SER A 162 32.50 -21.02 17.14
CA SER A 162 32.38 -22.02 16.07
C SER A 162 31.55 -21.49 14.90
N ILE A 163 31.99 -21.81 13.67
CA ILE A 163 31.19 -21.71 12.44
C ILE A 163 30.48 -23.07 12.30
N LYS A 164 29.29 -23.20 12.87
CA LYS A 164 28.69 -24.50 13.20
C LYS A 164 27.84 -25.09 12.07
N GLU A 165 27.58 -24.33 11.02
CA GLU A 165 26.52 -24.60 10.05
C GLU A 165 26.69 -25.93 9.30
N VAL A 166 27.93 -26.34 8.98
CA VAL A 166 28.14 -27.58 8.21
C VAL A 166 27.78 -28.85 9.00
N ASP A 167 27.85 -28.82 10.34
CA ASP A 167 27.40 -29.95 11.18
C ASP A 167 25.88 -30.16 11.13
N VAL A 168 25.12 -29.14 10.72
CA VAL A 168 23.66 -29.21 10.54
C VAL A 168 23.25 -29.24 9.07
N GLY A 169 24.21 -29.47 8.16
CA GLY A 169 23.95 -29.57 6.72
C GLY A 169 23.66 -28.24 6.02
N LEU A 170 24.11 -27.12 6.61
CA LEU A 170 23.91 -25.76 6.10
C LEU A 170 25.27 -25.13 5.73
N ALA A 171 25.31 -24.36 4.64
CA ALA A 171 26.40 -23.43 4.42
C ALA A 171 26.05 -22.10 5.11
N ALA A 172 26.96 -21.55 5.92
CA ALA A 172 26.72 -20.29 6.61
C ALA A 172 26.44 -19.15 5.62
N ASP A 173 25.21 -18.64 5.65
CA ASP A 173 24.65 -17.73 4.64
C ASP A 173 24.30 -16.34 5.18
N VAL A 174 24.45 -16.10 6.49
CA VAL A 174 24.14 -14.81 7.15
C VAL A 174 25.37 -13.87 7.23
N GLY A 175 26.52 -14.35 6.78
CA GLY A 175 27.58 -13.48 6.27
C GLY A 175 28.99 -13.73 6.78
N THR A 176 29.23 -14.65 7.75
CA THR A 176 30.59 -14.99 8.21
C THR A 176 31.49 -15.34 7.04
N LEU A 177 31.06 -16.21 6.12
CA LEU A 177 31.87 -16.61 4.95
C LEU A 177 32.24 -15.44 4.03
N ASN A 178 31.49 -14.33 4.09
CA ASN A 178 31.69 -13.14 3.26
C ASN A 178 32.51 -12.05 3.99
N ARG A 179 32.50 -12.04 5.33
CA ARG A 179 33.09 -10.99 6.16
C ARG A 179 34.37 -11.42 6.88
N ILE A 180 34.44 -12.67 7.33
CA ILE A 180 35.47 -13.10 8.30
C ILE A 180 36.88 -12.94 7.76
N GLN A 181 37.13 -13.30 6.49
CA GLN A 181 38.43 -13.17 5.83
C GLN A 181 38.93 -11.71 5.77
N LYS A 182 38.02 -10.74 5.89
CA LYS A 182 38.35 -9.31 5.87
C LYS A 182 38.67 -8.74 7.25
N VAL A 183 38.48 -9.53 8.31
CA VAL A 183 38.64 -9.11 9.71
C VAL A 183 39.55 -10.04 10.53
N VAL A 184 40.16 -11.05 9.90
CA VAL A 184 41.07 -12.02 10.50
C VAL A 184 42.37 -12.11 9.70
N SER A 185 43.38 -12.77 10.25
CA SER A 185 44.73 -12.82 9.66
C SER A 185 45.02 -14.05 8.79
N SER A 186 44.16 -15.09 8.79
CA SER A 186 44.46 -16.38 8.15
C SER A 186 43.28 -16.97 7.37
N ASP A 187 43.36 -16.98 6.03
CA ASP A 187 42.38 -17.67 5.18
C ASP A 187 42.41 -19.19 5.40
N SER A 188 43.60 -19.78 5.58
CA SER A 188 43.73 -21.22 5.81
C SER A 188 42.98 -21.67 7.07
N LEU A 189 43.14 -20.92 8.18
CA LEU A 189 42.42 -21.22 9.41
C LEU A 189 40.91 -20.95 9.26
N THR A 190 40.51 -19.93 8.49
CA THR A 190 39.09 -19.70 8.14
C THR A 190 38.47 -20.95 7.54
N ARG A 191 39.15 -21.53 6.54
CA ARG A 191 38.66 -22.72 5.83
C ARG A 191 38.60 -23.93 6.74
N GLU A 192 39.62 -24.14 7.58
CA GLU A 192 39.61 -25.23 8.56
C GLU A 192 38.39 -25.11 9.49
N LEU A 193 38.20 -23.95 10.12
CA LEU A 193 37.10 -23.74 11.06
C LEU A 193 35.72 -23.86 10.40
N ALA A 194 35.55 -23.33 9.19
CA ALA A 194 34.29 -23.40 8.46
C ALA A 194 33.96 -24.80 7.92
N LEU A 195 34.97 -25.59 7.51
CA LEU A 195 34.77 -26.92 6.95
C LEU A 195 34.70 -28.01 8.02
N THR A 196 35.29 -27.80 9.19
CA THR A 196 35.28 -28.76 10.29
C THR A 196 34.21 -28.48 11.34
N ALA A 197 33.66 -27.26 11.38
CA ALA A 197 32.73 -26.80 12.42
C ALA A 197 33.22 -27.00 13.87
N ARG A 198 34.54 -27.19 14.05
CA ARG A 198 35.11 -27.40 15.38
C ARG A 198 34.98 -26.14 16.22
N ASP A 199 34.93 -26.34 17.52
CA ASP A 199 35.04 -25.24 18.47
C ASP A 199 36.49 -24.73 18.50
N PHE A 200 36.65 -23.43 18.74
CA PHE A 200 37.94 -22.80 18.97
C PHE A 200 37.89 -21.85 20.17
N THR A 201 39.04 -21.73 20.85
CA THR A 201 39.15 -21.03 22.14
C THR A 201 39.29 -19.52 21.97
N ALA A 202 39.12 -18.78 23.07
CA ALA A 202 39.36 -17.34 23.11
C ALA A 202 40.81 -16.96 22.74
N ASP A 203 41.81 -17.74 23.16
CA ASP A 203 43.21 -17.53 22.78
C ASP A 203 43.44 -17.77 21.29
N GLU A 204 42.82 -18.81 20.73
CA GLU A 204 42.87 -19.06 19.28
C GLU A 204 42.19 -17.92 18.51
N ALA A 205 41.03 -17.44 18.98
CA ALA A 205 40.32 -16.29 18.40
C ALA A 205 41.15 -14.99 18.46
N LEU A 206 41.93 -14.78 19.54
CA LEU A 206 42.84 -13.65 19.68
C LEU A 206 44.01 -13.75 18.68
N ASN A 207 44.67 -14.91 18.60
CA ASN A 207 45.77 -15.16 17.66
C ASN A 207 45.32 -15.08 16.20
N TYR A 208 44.08 -15.50 15.93
CA TYR A 208 43.44 -15.42 14.63
C TYR A 208 43.08 -13.98 14.21
N GLY A 209 43.11 -13.03 15.15
CA GLY A 209 42.70 -11.64 14.94
C GLY A 209 41.19 -11.42 14.95
N LEU A 210 40.39 -12.45 15.27
CA LEU A 210 38.94 -12.33 15.36
C LEU A 210 38.53 -11.43 16.53
N VAL A 211 39.24 -11.46 17.66
CA VAL A 211 39.00 -10.56 18.81
C VAL A 211 40.24 -9.74 19.11
N SER A 212 40.06 -8.50 19.58
CA SER A 212 41.16 -7.57 19.86
C SER A 212 41.64 -7.60 21.32
N SER A 213 40.88 -8.23 22.22
CA SER A 213 41.25 -8.36 23.63
C SER A 213 40.45 -9.44 24.33
N LEU A 214 41.09 -10.07 25.31
CA LEU A 214 40.47 -10.94 26.29
C LEU A 214 40.25 -10.22 27.63
N CYS A 215 39.25 -10.66 28.38
CA CYS A 215 38.86 -10.18 29.72
C CYS A 215 38.51 -11.38 30.61
N PRO A 216 38.65 -11.29 31.94
CA PRO A 216 38.44 -12.45 32.82
C PRO A 216 37.00 -12.95 32.85
N ASP A 217 36.02 -12.05 32.77
CA ASP A 217 34.60 -12.37 32.94
C ASP A 217 33.68 -11.42 32.16
N ARG A 218 32.39 -11.75 32.18
CA ARG A 218 31.33 -11.02 31.48
C ARG A 218 31.25 -9.55 31.91
N GLU A 219 31.38 -9.25 33.19
CA GLU A 219 31.28 -7.88 33.69
C GLU A 219 32.47 -7.06 33.21
N ALA A 220 33.68 -7.63 33.26
CA ALA A 220 34.90 -7.01 32.79
C ALA A 220 34.86 -6.70 31.29
N VAL A 221 34.39 -7.64 30.45
CA VAL A 221 34.32 -7.42 29.00
C VAL A 221 33.29 -6.36 28.62
N ILE A 222 32.12 -6.35 29.27
CA ILE A 222 31.08 -5.31 29.06
C ILE A 222 31.61 -3.95 29.52
N LYS A 223 32.24 -3.88 30.70
CA LYS A 223 32.84 -2.65 31.22
C LYS A 223 33.90 -2.10 30.27
N LYS A 224 34.77 -2.96 29.72
CA LYS A 224 35.78 -2.55 28.73
C LYS A 224 35.13 -2.00 27.45
N ALA A 225 34.08 -2.66 26.95
CA ALA A 225 33.34 -2.19 25.79
C ALA A 225 32.68 -0.83 26.04
N LEU A 226 32.00 -0.65 27.18
CA LEU A 226 31.38 0.61 27.57
C LEU A 226 32.40 1.74 27.73
N ASN A 227 33.55 1.48 28.35
CA ASN A 227 34.62 2.48 28.47
C ASN A 227 35.16 2.90 27.09
N THR A 228 35.32 1.93 26.18
CA THR A 228 35.76 2.22 24.81
C THR A 228 34.70 3.05 24.07
N ALA A 229 33.42 2.70 24.20
CA ALA A 229 32.32 3.44 23.61
C ALA A 229 32.22 4.88 24.15
N ALA A 230 32.45 5.08 25.46
CA ALA A 230 32.49 6.40 26.06
C ALA A 230 33.61 7.27 25.47
N ILE A 231 34.81 6.72 25.29
CA ILE A 231 35.93 7.42 24.63
C ILE A 231 35.56 7.85 23.20
N ILE A 232 34.88 6.98 22.45
CA ILE A 232 34.40 7.28 21.09
C ILE A 232 33.34 8.38 21.11
N ALA A 233 32.38 8.31 22.03
CA ALA A 233 31.27 9.25 22.14
C ALA A 233 31.71 10.70 22.47
N GLU A 234 32.89 10.87 23.06
CA GLU A 234 33.52 12.17 23.32
C GLU A 234 34.13 12.83 22.09
N LYS A 235 34.30 12.11 20.97
CA LYS A 235 34.89 12.65 19.74
C LYS A 235 33.83 13.30 18.86
N SER A 236 34.29 14.02 17.83
CA SER A 236 33.41 14.59 16.81
C SER A 236 32.56 13.49 16.17
N PRO A 237 31.21 13.57 16.26
CA PRO A 237 30.36 12.57 15.64
C PRO A 237 30.47 12.57 14.11
N ILE A 238 30.76 13.72 13.48
CA ILE A 238 31.03 13.79 12.03
C ILE A 238 32.29 13.00 11.67
N ALA A 239 33.39 13.22 12.40
CA ALA A 239 34.67 12.56 12.14
C ALA A 239 34.59 11.04 12.41
N VAL A 240 33.98 10.63 13.51
CA VAL A 240 33.82 9.20 13.88
C VAL A 240 32.99 8.45 12.84
N GLN A 241 31.84 9.00 12.45
CA GLN A 241 30.96 8.40 11.44
C GLN A 241 31.66 8.29 10.08
N GLY A 242 32.33 9.35 9.65
CA GLY A 242 33.12 9.35 8.41
C GLY A 242 34.24 8.31 8.43
N THR A 243 34.92 8.16 9.58
CA THR A 243 35.97 7.16 9.77
C THR A 243 35.43 5.75 9.62
N LYS A 244 34.32 5.42 10.31
CA LYS A 244 33.69 4.09 10.19
C LYS A 244 33.25 3.80 8.75
N LEU A 245 32.51 4.72 8.13
CA LEU A 245 32.03 4.56 6.75
C LEU A 245 33.19 4.31 5.79
N HIS A 246 34.28 5.04 5.96
CA HIS A 246 35.44 4.89 5.10
C HIS A 246 36.20 3.59 5.34
N LEU A 247 36.37 3.15 6.58
CA LEU A 247 36.99 1.84 6.88
C LEU A 247 36.20 0.70 6.23
N ASN A 248 34.86 0.75 6.29
CA ASN A 248 34.00 -0.24 5.64
C ASN A 248 34.10 -0.17 4.12
N TYR A 249 34.10 1.02 3.53
CA TYR A 249 34.25 1.19 2.09
C TYR A 249 35.63 0.66 1.61
N SER A 250 36.69 1.03 2.32
CA SER A 250 38.07 0.67 1.97
C SER A 250 38.33 -0.82 2.03
N ARG A 251 37.61 -1.55 2.89
CA ARG A 251 37.75 -3.00 3.03
C ARG A 251 37.37 -3.75 1.75
N ASP A 252 36.44 -3.18 0.97
CA ASP A 252 35.81 -3.84 -0.17
C ASP A 252 36.19 -3.20 -1.53
N HIS A 253 37.10 -2.22 -1.53
CA HIS A 253 37.50 -1.46 -2.72
C HIS A 253 39.02 -1.28 -2.79
N SER A 254 39.54 -0.93 -3.97
CA SER A 254 40.96 -0.61 -4.13
C SER A 254 41.36 0.64 -3.33
N VAL A 255 42.65 0.75 -3.01
CA VAL A 255 43.20 1.95 -2.34
C VAL A 255 42.85 3.21 -3.13
N ARG A 256 42.86 3.17 -4.47
CA ARG A 256 42.55 4.33 -5.31
C ARG A 256 41.09 4.77 -5.19
N GLU A 257 40.14 3.84 -5.32
CA GLU A 257 38.70 4.11 -5.16
C GLU A 257 38.39 4.62 -3.75
N SER A 258 39.00 3.99 -2.74
CA SER A 258 38.88 4.39 -1.35
C SER A 258 39.38 5.82 -1.13
N LEU A 259 40.56 6.18 -1.62
CA LEU A 259 41.11 7.54 -1.53
C LEU A 259 40.24 8.58 -2.25
N ASP A 260 39.68 8.25 -3.41
CA ASP A 260 38.76 9.15 -4.12
C ASP A 260 37.43 9.31 -3.36
N TYR A 261 36.93 8.24 -2.72
CA TYR A 261 35.72 8.29 -1.88
C TYR A 261 35.90 9.18 -0.65
N ILE A 262 36.99 9.01 0.13
CA ILE A 262 37.24 9.87 1.30
C ILE A 262 37.55 11.31 0.92
N LYS A 263 38.18 11.56 -0.24
CA LYS A 263 38.36 12.92 -0.76
C LYS A 263 37.01 13.61 -0.97
N VAL A 264 36.06 12.94 -1.63
CA VAL A 264 34.70 13.46 -1.86
C VAL A 264 33.95 13.65 -0.54
N TRP A 265 34.12 12.77 0.44
CA TRP A 265 33.52 12.92 1.77
C TRP A 265 34.11 14.12 2.52
N ASN A 266 35.44 14.18 2.63
CA ASN A 266 36.14 15.23 3.39
C ASN A 266 35.98 16.62 2.78
N GLN A 267 35.78 16.74 1.46
CA GLN A 267 35.56 18.06 0.82
C GLN A 267 34.38 18.82 1.46
N SER A 268 33.35 18.10 1.94
CA SER A 268 32.21 18.70 2.62
C SER A 268 32.33 18.60 4.14
N GLN A 269 32.81 17.47 4.69
CA GLN A 269 32.83 17.27 6.13
C GLN A 269 33.88 18.11 6.86
N LEU A 270 34.98 18.50 6.21
CA LEU A 270 35.96 19.44 6.78
C LEU A 270 35.40 20.85 6.96
N LEU A 271 34.26 21.17 6.35
CA LEU A 271 33.56 22.44 6.52
C LEU A 271 32.64 22.45 7.77
N SER A 272 32.59 21.36 8.53
CA SER A 272 31.79 21.28 9.76
C SER A 272 32.34 22.15 10.89
N GLU A 273 31.45 22.62 11.77
CA GLU A 273 31.84 23.37 12.98
C GLU A 273 32.73 22.54 13.91
N ASP A 274 32.58 21.21 13.91
CA ASP A 274 33.35 20.27 14.73
C ASP A 274 34.86 20.44 14.55
N LEU A 275 35.34 20.72 13.33
CA LEU A 275 36.77 20.91 13.08
C LEU A 275 37.31 22.14 13.84
N LEU A 276 36.59 23.25 13.79
CA LEU A 276 36.94 24.48 14.51
C LEU A 276 36.82 24.28 16.03
N THR A 277 35.74 23.64 16.49
CA THR A 277 35.53 23.33 17.91
C THR A 277 36.66 22.47 18.48
N ALA A 278 37.04 21.41 17.77
CA ALA A 278 38.15 20.54 18.19
C ALA A 278 39.49 21.29 18.21
N GLY A 279 39.77 22.09 17.18
CA GLY A 279 40.99 22.89 17.08
C GLY A 279 41.14 23.89 18.22
N MET A 280 40.10 24.67 18.51
CA MET A 280 40.09 25.65 19.60
C MET A 280 40.23 25.00 20.97
N ALA A 281 39.49 23.90 21.22
CA ALA A 281 39.58 23.16 22.48
C ALA A 281 41.00 22.60 22.70
N SER A 282 41.64 22.08 21.64
CA SER A 282 43.03 21.60 21.71
C SER A 282 44.01 22.72 22.03
N MET A 283 43.89 23.90 21.40
CA MET A 283 44.74 25.07 21.70
C MET A 283 44.58 25.55 23.14
N GLN A 284 43.35 25.51 23.67
CA GLN A 284 43.02 25.95 25.03
C GLN A 284 43.24 24.87 26.09
N LYS A 285 43.65 23.65 25.70
CA LYS A 285 43.75 22.45 26.56
C LYS A 285 42.44 22.14 27.32
N GLN A 286 41.31 22.34 26.64
CA GLN A 286 39.98 22.06 27.16
C GLN A 286 39.34 20.87 26.43
N LYS A 287 38.30 20.29 27.02
CA LYS A 287 37.51 19.23 26.40
C LYS A 287 36.53 19.82 25.39
N ALA A 288 36.54 19.33 24.16
CA ALA A 288 35.58 19.73 23.14
C ALA A 288 34.18 19.15 23.43
N THR A 289 33.14 19.93 23.14
CA THR A 289 31.75 19.47 23.15
C THR A 289 31.17 19.66 21.75
N PHE A 290 30.70 18.58 21.15
CA PHE A 290 30.18 18.57 19.79
C PHE A 290 28.66 18.53 19.80
N LYS A 291 28.04 19.17 18.79
CA LYS A 291 26.61 19.07 18.55
C LYS A 291 26.26 17.67 18.05
N ASP A 292 25.04 17.23 18.33
CA ASP A 292 24.54 15.98 17.78
C ASP A 292 24.32 16.10 16.26
N VAL A 293 24.47 14.98 15.55
CA VAL A 293 24.20 14.94 14.11
C VAL A 293 22.73 14.65 13.93
N ASP A 294 21.98 15.70 13.63
CA ASP A 294 20.59 15.58 13.23
C ASP A 294 20.53 14.93 11.84
N TYR A 295 20.14 13.67 11.81
CA TYR A 295 19.61 13.13 10.56
C TYR A 295 18.26 13.78 10.33
N VAL A 296 17.89 13.99 9.07
CA VAL A 296 16.48 14.10 8.73
C VAL A 296 15.84 12.87 9.34
N GLN A 297 15.14 13.02 10.48
CA GLN A 297 14.33 11.96 11.05
C GLN A 297 13.55 11.46 9.87
N THR A 298 13.79 10.21 9.41
CA THR A 298 13.16 9.62 8.23
C THR A 298 11.79 10.23 8.10
N PHE A 299 11.67 11.21 7.20
CA PHE A 299 10.68 12.30 7.23
C PHE A 299 9.48 11.82 8.02
N ASP A 300 9.36 12.08 9.34
CA ASP A 300 8.57 11.20 10.21
C ASP A 300 7.26 10.93 9.53
N LEU A 301 7.15 9.73 8.95
CA LEU A 301 6.01 9.44 8.12
C LEU A 301 4.80 9.50 9.03
N LYS A 302 4.95 9.47 10.38
CA LYS A 302 4.00 9.79 11.46
C LYS A 302 3.98 11.22 12.01
N SER A 303 4.84 12.17 11.66
CA SER A 303 4.49 13.60 11.82
C SER A 303 3.55 13.98 10.70
N PHE A 304 3.75 13.34 9.53
CA PHE A 304 2.76 13.28 8.47
C PHE A 304 1.61 12.30 8.80
N SER A 305 1.86 11.14 9.45
CA SER A 305 0.87 10.07 9.69
C SER A 305 0.31 9.88 11.11
N ARG A 306 0.67 10.69 12.09
CA ARG A 306 -0.18 11.00 13.27
C ARG A 306 -1.23 12.02 12.88
N VAL A 307 -0.94 12.84 11.87
CA VAL A 307 -1.99 13.58 11.17
C VAL A 307 -2.84 12.58 10.37
N VAL A 308 -2.23 11.64 9.62
CA VAL A 308 -2.93 10.54 8.90
C VAL A 308 -3.54 9.44 9.79
N SER A 309 -3.24 9.36 11.10
CA SER A 309 -3.95 8.42 12.00
C SER A 309 -5.36 8.89 12.36
N ARG A 310 -5.80 10.05 11.85
CA ARG A 310 -7.23 10.38 11.70
C ARG A 310 -7.85 9.78 10.43
N GLY A 311 -7.09 8.98 9.71
CA GLY A 311 -7.47 8.25 8.51
C GLY A 311 -7.70 9.10 7.26
N LYS A 312 -7.64 10.43 7.36
CA LYS A 312 -7.83 11.28 6.19
C LYS A 312 -6.52 11.34 5.39
N MET A 313 -6.59 11.27 4.07
CA MET A 313 -5.45 11.63 3.25
C MET A 313 -5.31 13.16 3.28
N PHE A 314 -4.13 13.67 3.64
CA PHE A 314 -3.92 15.11 3.81
C PHE A 314 -3.35 15.76 2.56
N ASN A 315 -3.73 17.02 2.38
CA ASN A 315 -3.14 17.95 1.45
C ASN A 315 -1.71 18.30 1.91
N THR A 316 -0.73 18.11 1.03
CA THR A 316 0.71 18.23 1.30
C THR A 316 1.30 19.57 0.88
N GLY A 317 0.54 20.38 0.13
CA GLY A 317 1.01 21.61 -0.53
C GLY A 317 1.72 21.38 -1.88
N LYS A 318 1.89 20.13 -2.33
CA LYS A 318 2.56 19.78 -3.59
C LYS A 318 1.94 20.43 -4.84
N PHE A 319 0.64 20.74 -4.80
CA PHE A 319 -0.06 21.35 -5.95
C PHE A 319 -0.21 22.87 -5.86
N ALA A 320 0.45 23.53 -4.91
CA ALA A 320 0.42 24.99 -4.80
C ALA A 320 0.91 25.63 -6.11
N GLY A 321 0.07 26.48 -6.71
CA GLY A 321 0.33 27.16 -7.97
C GLY A 321 0.34 26.25 -9.21
N LYS A 322 0.04 24.95 -9.08
CA LYS A 322 -0.10 24.03 -10.22
C LYS A 322 -1.42 24.20 -10.92
N THR A 323 -1.41 24.14 -12.25
CA THR A 323 -2.62 24.35 -13.06
C THR A 323 -3.21 23.03 -13.53
N ALA A 324 -4.44 22.74 -13.11
CA ALA A 324 -5.18 21.55 -13.47
C ALA A 324 -6.45 21.88 -14.29
N ILE A 325 -6.57 21.27 -15.47
CA ILE A 325 -7.81 21.27 -16.25
C ILE A 325 -8.59 20.00 -15.94
N ILE A 326 -9.83 20.14 -15.49
CA ILE A 326 -10.67 19.00 -15.09
C ILE A 326 -12.00 19.05 -15.85
N SER A 327 -12.21 18.08 -16.75
CA SER A 327 -13.46 17.96 -17.48
C SER A 327 -14.57 17.38 -16.60
N GLY A 328 -15.78 17.94 -16.69
CA GLY A 328 -16.92 17.51 -15.85
C GLY A 328 -16.77 17.87 -14.37
N ALA A 329 -16.06 18.95 -14.05
CA ALA A 329 -15.76 19.36 -12.67
C ALA A 329 -16.86 20.16 -11.96
N SER A 330 -18.05 20.33 -12.55
CA SER A 330 -19.15 21.05 -11.90
C SER A 330 -19.82 20.27 -10.75
N ARG A 331 -19.64 18.94 -10.69
CA ARG A 331 -20.19 18.06 -9.65
C ARG A 331 -19.49 16.69 -9.59
N GLY A 332 -19.85 15.88 -8.60
CA GLY A 332 -19.43 14.48 -8.49
C GLY A 332 -17.90 14.32 -8.33
N ILE A 333 -17.35 13.27 -8.96
CA ILE A 333 -15.92 12.92 -8.87
C ILE A 333 -15.02 14.08 -9.32
N GLY A 334 -15.28 14.68 -10.49
CA GLY A 334 -14.48 15.79 -11.00
C GLY A 334 -14.43 16.99 -10.05
N LYS A 335 -15.57 17.37 -9.46
CA LYS A 335 -15.63 18.46 -8.46
C LYS A 335 -14.87 18.11 -7.19
N GLU A 336 -14.98 16.88 -6.70
CA GLU A 336 -14.30 16.48 -5.47
C GLU A 336 -12.78 16.43 -5.66
N ILE A 337 -12.30 15.96 -6.82
CA ILE A 337 -10.88 16.06 -7.20
C ILE A 337 -10.44 17.53 -7.27
N ALA A 338 -11.25 18.40 -7.90
CA ALA A 338 -10.99 19.84 -7.96
C ALA A 338 -10.84 20.46 -6.57
N LEU A 339 -11.78 20.20 -5.65
CA LEU A 339 -11.73 20.68 -4.26
C LEU A 339 -10.53 20.14 -3.51
N LYS A 340 -10.16 18.88 -3.75
CA LYS A 340 -8.98 18.27 -3.15
C LYS A 340 -7.70 18.97 -3.60
N LEU A 341 -7.52 19.26 -4.88
CA LEU A 341 -6.35 19.99 -5.38
C LEU A 341 -6.38 21.48 -4.97
N ALA A 342 -7.56 22.09 -4.92
CA ALA A 342 -7.75 23.48 -4.49
C ALA A 342 -7.29 23.72 -3.04
N LYS A 343 -7.55 22.77 -2.13
CA LYS A 343 -7.04 22.80 -0.74
C LYS A 343 -5.52 22.83 -0.63
N ASP A 344 -4.81 22.46 -1.71
CA ASP A 344 -3.35 22.54 -1.82
C ASP A 344 -2.86 23.85 -2.46
N GLY A 345 -3.76 24.77 -2.82
CA GLY A 345 -3.43 26.02 -3.49
C GLY A 345 -3.31 25.93 -5.02
N ALA A 346 -3.90 24.90 -5.65
CA ALA A 346 -3.86 24.73 -7.10
C ALA A 346 -4.74 25.74 -7.85
N ASN A 347 -4.37 26.03 -9.10
CA ASN A 347 -5.21 26.72 -10.08
C ASN A 347 -6.07 25.67 -10.78
N ILE A 348 -7.40 25.79 -10.67
CA ILE A 348 -8.35 24.80 -11.20
C ILE A 348 -9.19 25.42 -12.31
N VAL A 349 -9.23 24.74 -13.44
CA VAL A 349 -10.16 25.05 -14.54
C VAL A 349 -11.35 24.11 -14.45
N VAL A 350 -12.52 24.69 -14.18
CA VAL A 350 -13.79 23.95 -14.07
C VAL A 350 -14.41 23.87 -15.47
N ALA A 351 -13.96 22.90 -16.26
CA ALA A 351 -14.40 22.69 -17.64
C ALA A 351 -15.67 21.82 -17.68
N ALA A 352 -16.85 22.42 -17.73
CA ALA A 352 -18.12 21.69 -17.83
C ALA A 352 -19.23 22.52 -18.49
N LYS A 353 -20.31 21.86 -18.92
CA LYS A 353 -21.40 22.49 -19.68
C LYS A 353 -22.40 23.31 -18.85
N THR A 354 -22.60 22.97 -17.57
CA THR A 354 -23.71 23.54 -16.79
C THR A 354 -23.35 24.93 -16.25
N THR A 355 -23.90 25.97 -16.87
CA THR A 355 -23.76 27.38 -16.45
C THR A 355 -24.95 27.86 -15.62
N THR A 356 -26.15 27.30 -15.85
CA THR A 356 -27.38 27.63 -15.14
C THR A 356 -27.83 26.47 -14.25
N PRO A 357 -28.42 26.73 -13.07
CA PRO A 357 -28.98 25.68 -12.21
C PRO A 357 -30.03 24.85 -12.95
N HIS A 358 -29.94 23.52 -12.85
CA HIS A 358 -30.89 22.61 -13.48
C HIS A 358 -31.74 21.93 -12.40
N PRO A 359 -33.07 21.80 -12.56
CA PRO A 359 -33.97 21.32 -11.49
C PRO A 359 -33.61 19.95 -10.91
N LYS A 360 -33.00 19.09 -11.74
CA LYS A 360 -32.59 17.72 -11.36
C LYS A 360 -31.08 17.57 -11.10
N LEU A 361 -30.26 18.58 -11.37
CA LEU A 361 -28.80 18.49 -11.29
C LEU A 361 -28.23 19.67 -10.49
N PRO A 362 -27.84 19.46 -9.22
CA PRO A 362 -27.27 20.52 -8.42
C PRO A 362 -25.88 20.94 -8.92
N GLY A 363 -25.57 22.23 -8.75
CA GLY A 363 -24.26 22.84 -9.05
C GLY A 363 -24.08 23.29 -10.51
N THR A 364 -23.38 24.40 -10.69
CA THR A 364 -22.91 24.96 -11.97
C THR A 364 -21.39 25.08 -11.95
N ILE A 365 -20.77 25.45 -13.09
CA ILE A 365 -19.35 25.80 -13.11
C ILE A 365 -19.02 26.95 -12.15
N PHE A 366 -19.94 27.90 -11.98
CA PHE A 366 -19.75 29.07 -11.12
C PHE A 366 -19.82 28.72 -9.64
N THR A 367 -20.81 27.91 -9.22
CA THR A 367 -20.88 27.48 -7.82
C THR A 367 -19.69 26.58 -7.44
N ALA A 368 -19.23 25.74 -8.38
CA ALA A 368 -18.03 24.94 -8.15
C ALA A 368 -16.77 25.81 -8.05
N ALA A 369 -16.64 26.84 -8.88
CA ALA A 369 -15.54 27.81 -8.79
C ALA A 369 -15.51 28.55 -7.45
N GLU A 370 -16.66 29.01 -6.94
CA GLU A 370 -16.75 29.63 -5.62
C GLU A 370 -16.29 28.70 -4.50
N GLU A 371 -16.68 27.42 -4.54
CA GLU A 371 -16.25 26.44 -3.54
C GLU A 371 -14.75 26.12 -3.64
N ILE A 372 -14.19 26.11 -4.85
CA ILE A 372 -12.74 25.95 -5.09
C ILE A 372 -11.96 27.14 -4.50
N GLU A 373 -12.43 28.36 -4.72
CA GLU A 373 -11.80 29.56 -4.17
C GLU A 373 -11.88 29.60 -2.64
N LYS A 374 -13.06 29.26 -2.08
CA LYS A 374 -13.23 29.11 -0.62
C LYS A 374 -12.33 28.02 -0.03
N ALA A 375 -12.03 26.98 -0.79
CA ALA A 375 -11.14 25.90 -0.37
C ALA A 375 -9.65 26.28 -0.39
N GLY A 376 -9.28 27.43 -0.96
CA GLY A 376 -7.90 27.95 -1.01
C GLY A 376 -7.23 27.88 -2.39
N GLY A 377 -7.95 27.43 -3.42
CA GLY A 377 -7.45 27.41 -4.80
C GLY A 377 -7.79 28.69 -5.58
N LYS A 378 -7.39 28.73 -6.85
CA LYS A 378 -7.87 29.74 -7.82
C LYS A 378 -8.73 29.06 -8.86
N ALA A 379 -9.87 29.63 -9.23
CA ALA A 379 -10.78 29.01 -10.19
C ALA A 379 -10.82 29.72 -11.55
N LEU A 380 -11.03 28.95 -12.61
CA LEU A 380 -11.49 29.41 -13.93
C LEU A 380 -12.71 28.57 -14.33
N PRO A 381 -13.94 29.04 -14.04
CA PRO A 381 -15.13 28.42 -14.61
C PRO A 381 -15.16 28.67 -16.11
N PHE A 382 -15.18 27.61 -16.92
CA PHE A 382 -15.26 27.73 -18.38
C PHE A 382 -16.31 26.78 -18.96
N PRO A 383 -17.27 27.29 -19.75
CA PRO A 383 -18.26 26.45 -20.40
C PRO A 383 -17.59 25.61 -21.51
N VAL A 384 -17.48 24.31 -21.28
CA VAL A 384 -16.85 23.39 -22.24
C VAL A 384 -17.80 22.28 -22.64
N ASP A 385 -18.01 22.14 -23.95
CA ASP A 385 -18.49 20.90 -24.56
C ASP A 385 -17.29 20.15 -25.13
N VAL A 386 -16.89 19.04 -24.49
CA VAL A 386 -15.69 18.27 -24.89
C VAL A 386 -15.80 17.63 -26.28
N ARG A 387 -16.98 17.70 -26.90
CA ARG A 387 -17.22 17.26 -28.28
C ARG A 387 -16.85 18.33 -29.30
N ASP A 388 -16.78 19.60 -28.90
CA ASP A 388 -16.45 20.72 -29.77
C ASP A 388 -14.95 21.08 -29.64
N GLU A 389 -14.23 20.99 -30.75
CA GLU A 389 -12.80 21.30 -30.82
C GLU A 389 -12.51 22.77 -30.53
N LYS A 390 -13.39 23.67 -30.98
CA LYS A 390 -13.23 25.11 -30.73
C LYS A 390 -13.38 25.41 -29.24
N SER A 391 -14.46 24.93 -28.62
CA SER A 391 -14.69 25.07 -27.18
C SER A 391 -13.53 24.53 -26.33
N VAL A 392 -12.97 23.37 -26.68
CA VAL A 392 -11.79 22.82 -25.98
C VAL A 392 -10.56 23.70 -26.17
N SER A 393 -10.28 24.14 -27.40
CA SER A 393 -9.13 25.00 -27.70
C SER A 393 -9.21 26.33 -26.95
N GLU A 394 -10.36 26.99 -26.94
CA GLU A 394 -10.59 28.25 -26.23
C GLU A 394 -10.39 28.09 -24.72
N CYS A 395 -10.87 26.98 -24.14
CA CYS A 395 -10.66 26.68 -22.73
C CYS A 395 -9.17 26.55 -22.39
N VAL A 396 -8.40 25.82 -23.19
CA VAL A 396 -6.95 25.64 -22.97
C VAL A 396 -6.20 26.97 -23.15
N GLN A 397 -6.56 27.75 -24.17
CA GLN A 397 -5.96 29.07 -24.41
C GLN A 397 -6.22 30.04 -23.25
N GLU A 398 -7.47 30.15 -22.78
CA GLU A 398 -7.81 31.01 -21.64
C GLU A 398 -7.18 30.49 -20.33
N THR A 399 -7.00 29.17 -20.20
CA THR A 399 -6.23 28.59 -19.08
C THR A 399 -4.78 29.09 -19.07
N VAL A 400 -4.10 29.00 -20.21
CA VAL A 400 -2.70 29.42 -20.34
C VAL A 400 -2.57 30.93 -20.17
N LYS A 401 -3.50 31.71 -20.73
CA LYS A 401 -3.55 33.16 -20.56
C LYS A 401 -3.74 33.57 -19.09
N LYS A 402 -4.57 32.85 -18.34
CA LYS A 402 -4.86 33.17 -16.93
C LYS A 402 -3.79 32.67 -15.96
N PHE A 403 -3.26 31.46 -16.19
CA PHE A 403 -2.41 30.76 -15.20
C PHE A 403 -1.00 30.42 -15.71
N GLY A 404 -0.66 30.75 -16.95
CA GLY A 404 0.68 30.63 -17.52
C GLY A 404 1.07 29.24 -18.03
N GLY A 405 0.21 28.22 -17.90
CA GLY A 405 0.50 26.87 -18.38
C GLY A 405 -0.50 25.82 -17.90
N VAL A 406 -0.22 24.56 -18.21
CA VAL A 406 -1.01 23.38 -17.79
C VAL A 406 -0.04 22.34 -17.23
N ASP A 407 -0.21 21.95 -15.96
CA ASP A 407 0.57 20.89 -15.33
C ASP A 407 -0.19 19.55 -15.33
N ILE A 408 -1.52 19.60 -15.22
CA ILE A 408 -2.36 18.41 -15.01
C ILE A 408 -3.61 18.50 -15.91
N LEU A 409 -3.91 17.41 -16.60
CA LEU A 409 -5.21 17.19 -17.25
C LEU A 409 -5.92 16.02 -16.57
N ILE A 410 -7.19 16.21 -16.22
CA ILE A 410 -8.05 15.15 -15.68
C ILE A 410 -9.25 14.96 -16.61
N ASN A 411 -9.27 13.84 -17.32
CA ASN A 411 -10.37 13.42 -18.17
C ASN A 411 -11.42 12.66 -17.34
N ASN A 412 -12.40 13.40 -16.82
CA ASN A 412 -13.47 12.87 -15.97
C ASN A 412 -14.85 12.96 -16.65
N ALA A 413 -15.08 13.86 -17.59
CA ALA A 413 -16.36 13.97 -18.28
C ALA A 413 -16.73 12.62 -18.95
N SER A 414 -17.95 12.13 -18.68
CA SER A 414 -18.45 10.90 -19.28
C SER A 414 -19.98 10.92 -19.39
N ALA A 415 -20.50 10.21 -20.39
CA ALA A 415 -21.89 9.82 -20.53
C ALA A 415 -22.04 8.30 -20.36
N ILE A 416 -23.20 7.88 -19.86
CA ILE A 416 -23.50 6.50 -19.46
C ILE A 416 -24.90 6.11 -19.92
N SER A 417 -25.02 4.92 -20.52
CA SER A 417 -26.26 4.23 -20.86
C SER A 417 -26.00 2.72 -20.80
N LEU A 418 -26.61 2.03 -19.82
CA LEU A 418 -26.42 0.58 -19.61
C LEU A 418 -27.51 -0.23 -20.32
N THR A 419 -27.55 -0.08 -21.65
CA THR A 419 -28.53 -0.72 -22.54
C THR A 419 -27.87 -1.78 -23.41
N GLY A 420 -28.62 -2.84 -23.74
CA GLY A 420 -28.20 -3.84 -24.73
C GLY A 420 -28.16 -3.26 -26.16
N THR A 421 -27.61 -4.01 -27.11
CA THR A 421 -27.40 -3.53 -28.49
C THR A 421 -28.69 -3.03 -29.15
N LEU A 422 -29.79 -3.79 -29.07
CA LEU A 422 -31.07 -3.42 -29.68
C LEU A 422 -31.70 -2.17 -29.06
N ASP A 423 -31.52 -1.98 -27.75
CA ASP A 423 -32.13 -0.87 -26.99
C ASP A 423 -31.26 0.40 -27.00
N THR A 424 -30.05 0.33 -27.54
CA THR A 424 -29.14 1.47 -27.58
C THR A 424 -29.43 2.32 -28.82
N GLU A 425 -30.18 3.41 -28.63
CA GLU A 425 -30.39 4.40 -29.69
C GLU A 425 -29.05 4.99 -30.18
N MET A 426 -28.89 5.18 -31.49
CA MET A 426 -27.62 5.68 -32.06
C MET A 426 -27.20 7.05 -31.54
N LYS A 427 -28.15 7.96 -31.28
CA LYS A 427 -27.84 9.25 -30.63
C LYS A 427 -27.18 9.09 -29.25
N ARG A 428 -27.50 8.02 -28.51
CA ARG A 428 -26.87 7.71 -27.22
C ARG A 428 -25.51 7.05 -27.41
N PHE A 429 -25.39 6.16 -28.39
CA PHE A 429 -24.10 5.58 -28.79
C PHE A 429 -23.10 6.69 -29.14
N ASP A 430 -23.50 7.60 -30.04
CA ASP A 430 -22.70 8.74 -30.48
C ASP A 430 -22.36 9.66 -29.32
N LEU A 431 -23.32 9.97 -28.46
CA LEU A 431 -23.09 10.81 -27.28
C LEU A 431 -22.01 10.21 -26.36
N MET A 432 -22.09 8.91 -26.05
CA MET A 432 -21.10 8.23 -25.21
C MET A 432 -19.71 8.24 -25.84
N HIS A 433 -19.60 7.93 -27.14
CA HIS A 433 -18.30 7.88 -27.81
C HIS A 433 -17.70 9.27 -28.04
N GLN A 434 -18.53 10.26 -28.39
CA GLN A 434 -18.09 11.64 -28.58
C GLN A 434 -17.60 12.27 -27.26
N ILE A 435 -18.24 11.98 -26.13
CA ILE A 435 -17.80 12.49 -24.82
C ILE A 435 -16.65 11.67 -24.26
N ASN A 436 -16.84 10.36 -24.09
CA ASN A 436 -15.90 9.52 -23.35
C ASN A 436 -14.62 9.33 -24.16
N THR A 437 -14.72 8.82 -25.39
CA THR A 437 -13.54 8.49 -26.20
C THR A 437 -12.96 9.71 -26.90
N ARG A 438 -13.73 10.34 -27.79
CA ARG A 438 -13.26 11.47 -28.61
C ARG A 438 -12.90 12.67 -27.74
N GLY A 439 -13.73 13.02 -26.76
CA GLY A 439 -13.47 14.14 -25.85
C GLY A 439 -12.19 13.95 -25.03
N THR A 440 -11.94 12.75 -24.51
CA THR A 440 -10.68 12.41 -23.81
C THR A 440 -9.46 12.57 -24.71
N PHE A 441 -9.53 12.06 -25.94
CA PHE A 441 -8.44 12.20 -26.91
C PHE A 441 -8.18 13.67 -27.27
N LEU A 442 -9.25 14.41 -27.56
CA LEU A 442 -9.19 15.82 -27.96
C LEU A 442 -8.62 16.71 -26.85
N LEU A 443 -9.10 16.58 -25.61
CA LEU A 443 -8.55 17.33 -24.47
C LEU A 443 -7.08 17.00 -24.25
N SER A 444 -6.71 15.72 -24.33
CA SER A 444 -5.32 15.28 -24.18
C SER A 444 -4.44 15.93 -25.25
N LYS A 445 -4.79 15.76 -26.54
CA LYS A 445 -4.11 16.36 -27.69
C LYS A 445 -3.89 17.86 -27.51
N THR A 446 -4.94 18.61 -27.14
CA THR A 446 -4.88 20.07 -27.04
C THR A 446 -4.02 20.55 -25.86
N CYS A 447 -3.94 19.79 -24.77
CA CYS A 447 -3.11 20.12 -23.61
C CYS A 447 -1.62 19.76 -23.80
N LEU A 448 -1.28 18.83 -24.69
CA LEU A 448 0.09 18.31 -24.86
C LEU A 448 1.18 19.39 -25.00
N PRO A 449 1.02 20.44 -25.84
CA PRO A 449 2.07 21.45 -26.00
C PRO A 449 2.46 22.15 -24.69
N TYR A 450 1.54 22.26 -23.74
CA TYR A 450 1.75 22.90 -22.45
C TYR A 450 2.21 21.90 -21.38
N LEU A 451 1.68 20.66 -21.41
CA LEU A 451 2.14 19.59 -20.53
C LEU A 451 3.63 19.28 -20.73
N LYS A 452 4.14 19.33 -21.98
CA LYS A 452 5.57 19.17 -22.28
C LYS A 452 6.48 20.19 -21.56
N GLN A 453 5.93 21.33 -21.13
CA GLN A 453 6.66 22.39 -20.44
C GLN A 453 6.58 22.25 -18.91
N ALA A 454 5.69 21.40 -18.39
CA ALA A 454 5.49 21.24 -16.97
C ALA A 454 6.59 20.38 -16.31
N LYS A 455 6.89 20.66 -15.04
CA LYS A 455 7.94 19.94 -14.29
C LYS A 455 7.55 18.50 -13.92
N ASN A 456 6.25 18.23 -13.74
CA ASN A 456 5.71 16.91 -13.39
C ASN A 456 4.36 16.73 -14.09
N PRO A 457 4.34 16.53 -15.42
CA PRO A 457 3.10 16.54 -16.21
C PRO A 457 2.29 15.26 -16.03
N HIS A 458 0.98 15.41 -15.84
CA HIS A 458 0.06 14.28 -15.69
C HIS A 458 -1.19 14.41 -16.55
N ILE A 459 -1.59 13.29 -17.16
CA ILE A 459 -2.92 13.04 -17.72
C ILE A 459 -3.54 11.90 -16.90
N LEU A 460 -4.65 12.18 -16.22
CA LEU A 460 -5.39 11.19 -15.44
C LEU A 460 -6.77 10.96 -16.06
N ASN A 461 -7.03 9.74 -16.50
CA ASN A 461 -8.32 9.35 -17.07
C ASN A 461 -9.15 8.61 -16.00
N ILE A 462 -10.36 9.08 -15.72
CA ILE A 462 -11.31 8.35 -14.86
C ILE A 462 -11.96 7.25 -15.69
N SER A 463 -11.23 6.15 -15.90
CA SER A 463 -11.56 5.08 -16.82
C SER A 463 -11.14 3.70 -16.30
N PRO A 464 -11.84 2.62 -16.69
CA PRO A 464 -11.60 1.29 -16.14
C PRO A 464 -10.32 0.63 -16.66
N PRO A 465 -9.81 -0.43 -16.00
CA PRO A 465 -8.82 -1.31 -16.60
C PRO A 465 -9.36 -2.00 -17.87
N LEU A 466 -8.47 -2.27 -18.83
CA LEU A 466 -8.78 -2.99 -20.07
C LEU A 466 -8.87 -4.50 -19.81
N ILE A 467 -10.06 -4.98 -19.44
CA ILE A 467 -10.33 -6.39 -19.14
C ILE A 467 -11.09 -7.00 -20.31
N MET A 468 -10.42 -7.86 -21.09
CA MET A 468 -10.99 -8.52 -22.26
C MET A 468 -11.86 -9.75 -21.90
N ASP A 469 -12.69 -9.62 -20.88
CA ASP A 469 -13.69 -10.62 -20.49
C ASP A 469 -15.07 -10.23 -21.03
N SER A 470 -15.68 -11.11 -21.83
CA SER A 470 -17.04 -10.98 -22.38
C SER A 470 -18.11 -10.58 -21.35
N LEU A 471 -17.91 -10.91 -20.06
CA LEU A 471 -18.74 -10.49 -18.95
C LEU A 471 -19.02 -8.98 -18.96
N TRP A 472 -17.99 -8.17 -19.24
CA TRP A 472 -18.08 -6.71 -19.23
C TRP A 472 -18.66 -6.12 -20.51
N PHE A 473 -18.89 -6.94 -21.53
CA PHE A 473 -19.43 -6.50 -22.82
C PHE A 473 -20.89 -6.91 -22.98
N ARG A 474 -21.28 -8.10 -22.49
CA ARG A 474 -22.55 -8.77 -22.85
C ARG A 474 -23.83 -7.96 -22.61
N SER A 475 -23.85 -7.05 -21.63
CA SER A 475 -25.08 -6.35 -21.22
C SER A 475 -25.12 -4.86 -21.59
N HIS A 476 -23.99 -4.28 -22.02
CA HIS A 476 -23.85 -2.84 -22.26
C HIS A 476 -22.66 -2.53 -23.17
N VAL A 477 -22.52 -3.27 -24.28
CA VAL A 477 -21.36 -3.23 -25.18
C VAL A 477 -21.00 -1.81 -25.64
N ALA A 478 -21.99 -0.98 -25.97
CA ALA A 478 -21.78 0.40 -26.42
C ALA A 478 -21.12 1.28 -25.34
N TYR A 479 -21.51 1.11 -24.07
CA TYR A 479 -20.92 1.85 -22.96
C TYR A 479 -19.50 1.34 -22.65
N THR A 480 -19.31 0.01 -22.69
CA THR A 480 -17.99 -0.61 -22.49
C THR A 480 -16.99 -0.11 -23.52
N MET A 481 -17.35 -0.09 -24.80
CA MET A 481 -16.52 0.47 -25.87
C MET A 481 -16.15 1.93 -25.61
N ALA A 482 -17.14 2.77 -25.24
CA ALA A 482 -16.90 4.18 -24.99
C ALA A 482 -15.94 4.43 -23.81
N LYS A 483 -16.09 3.68 -22.69
CA LYS A 483 -15.17 3.77 -21.54
C LYS A 483 -13.80 3.17 -21.84
N TYR A 484 -13.74 2.06 -22.58
CA TYR A 484 -12.47 1.43 -22.96
C TYR A 484 -11.70 2.30 -23.95
N GLY A 485 -12.38 3.13 -24.76
CA GLY A 485 -11.72 4.15 -25.57
C GLY A 485 -10.89 5.14 -24.75
N MET A 486 -11.34 5.52 -23.55
CA MET A 486 -10.53 6.36 -22.63
C MET A 486 -9.29 5.61 -22.13
N SER A 487 -9.46 4.34 -21.81
CA SER A 487 -8.42 3.44 -21.32
C SER A 487 -7.39 3.10 -22.41
N MET A 488 -7.82 3.02 -23.67
CA MET A 488 -6.94 2.89 -24.83
C MET A 488 -6.08 4.15 -25.02
N CYS A 489 -6.60 5.35 -24.73
CA CYS A 489 -5.75 6.55 -24.68
C CYS A 489 -4.65 6.41 -23.62
N VAL A 490 -4.95 5.80 -22.45
CA VAL A 490 -3.91 5.53 -21.44
C VAL A 490 -2.85 4.58 -21.98
N LEU A 491 -3.28 3.44 -22.53
CA LEU A 491 -2.37 2.44 -23.07
C LEU A 491 -1.46 3.01 -24.17
N GLY A 492 -2.03 3.74 -25.14
CA GLY A 492 -1.26 4.30 -26.26
C GLY A 492 -0.40 5.49 -25.86
N MET A 493 -1.00 6.51 -25.22
CA MET A 493 -0.31 7.77 -24.94
C MET A 493 0.75 7.65 -23.84
N SER A 494 0.63 6.69 -22.92
CA SER A 494 1.66 6.49 -21.89
C SER A 494 3.01 6.09 -22.48
N GLU A 495 3.01 5.29 -23.54
CA GLU A 495 4.23 4.92 -24.27
C GLU A 495 4.63 6.00 -25.27
N GLU A 496 3.69 6.56 -26.03
CA GLU A 496 3.94 7.64 -26.99
C GLU A 496 4.65 8.84 -26.34
N LEU A 497 4.25 9.20 -25.13
CA LEU A 497 4.71 10.40 -24.43
C LEU A 497 5.77 10.12 -23.36
N ARG A 498 6.26 8.87 -23.28
CA ARG A 498 7.21 8.44 -22.24
C ARG A 498 8.51 9.28 -22.30
N SER A 499 9.02 9.55 -23.50
CA SER A 499 10.22 10.37 -23.71
C SER A 499 10.02 11.84 -23.33
N ASP A 500 8.81 12.36 -23.47
CA ASP A 500 8.44 13.71 -22.99
C ASP A 500 8.29 13.77 -21.46
N GLY A 501 8.31 12.63 -20.78
CA GLY A 501 8.16 12.53 -19.32
C GLY A 501 6.75 12.82 -18.82
N ILE A 502 5.74 12.71 -19.68
CA ILE A 502 4.33 12.91 -19.34
C ILE A 502 3.73 11.59 -18.83
N ALA A 503 3.18 11.62 -17.62
CA ALA A 503 2.46 10.48 -17.09
C ALA A 503 1.05 10.42 -17.68
N VAL A 504 0.64 9.25 -18.15
CA VAL A 504 -0.74 8.97 -18.55
C VAL A 504 -1.22 7.75 -17.79
N ASN A 505 -2.21 7.90 -16.91
CA ASN A 505 -2.72 6.82 -16.07
C ASN A 505 -4.25 6.80 -16.06
N ALA A 506 -4.82 5.66 -15.69
CA ALA A 506 -6.24 5.48 -15.39
C ALA A 506 -6.47 5.35 -13.88
N LEU A 507 -7.61 5.84 -13.40
CA LEU A 507 -8.11 5.63 -12.05
C LEU A 507 -9.57 5.17 -12.11
N TRP A 508 -9.88 4.07 -11.40
CA TRP A 508 -11.20 3.46 -11.35
C TRP A 508 -11.59 3.08 -9.92
N PRO A 509 -12.88 3.20 -9.55
CA PRO A 509 -13.32 2.81 -8.21
C PRO A 509 -13.45 1.29 -8.05
N LEU A 510 -13.14 0.78 -6.86
CA LEU A 510 -13.46 -0.60 -6.46
C LEU A 510 -14.95 -0.81 -6.22
N THR A 511 -15.66 0.23 -5.77
CA THR A 511 -17.07 0.17 -5.37
C THR A 511 -17.86 1.29 -6.02
N ALA A 512 -19.17 1.10 -6.21
CA ALA A 512 -20.05 2.13 -6.75
C ALA A 512 -19.86 3.48 -6.03
N ILE A 513 -19.66 4.55 -6.79
CA ILE A 513 -19.51 5.91 -6.26
C ILE A 513 -20.83 6.67 -6.38
N TRP A 514 -21.36 7.14 -5.26
CA TRP A 514 -22.63 7.87 -5.24
C TRP A 514 -22.44 9.27 -5.83
N THR A 515 -23.05 9.48 -7.00
CA THR A 515 -23.03 10.75 -7.73
C THR A 515 -24.44 11.09 -8.23
N ALA A 516 -24.67 12.34 -8.63
CA ALA A 516 -25.94 12.75 -9.23
C ALA A 516 -26.33 11.90 -10.45
N ALA A 517 -25.34 11.40 -11.22
CA ALA A 517 -25.61 10.48 -12.33
C ALA A 517 -26.11 9.12 -11.83
N MET A 518 -25.50 8.56 -10.79
CA MET A 518 -25.97 7.29 -10.22
C MET A 518 -27.35 7.42 -9.58
N ASP A 519 -27.61 8.53 -8.90
CA ASP A 519 -28.95 8.82 -8.35
C ASP A 519 -30.02 8.83 -9.44
N MET A 520 -29.74 9.46 -10.60
CA MET A 520 -30.64 9.46 -11.75
C MET A 520 -30.83 8.08 -12.38
N LEU A 521 -29.77 7.29 -12.51
CA LEU A 521 -29.82 5.97 -13.13
C LEU A 521 -30.54 4.93 -12.25
N SER A 522 -30.44 5.10 -10.94
CA SER A 522 -30.98 4.17 -9.93
C SER A 522 -32.26 4.65 -9.25
N SER A 523 -32.70 5.89 -9.53
CA SER A 523 -33.81 6.54 -8.81
C SER A 523 -33.63 6.48 -7.27
N GLY A 524 -32.43 6.83 -6.81
CA GLY A 524 -32.05 6.86 -5.39
C GLY A 524 -31.72 5.51 -4.76
N GLU A 525 -31.64 4.42 -5.53
CA GLU A 525 -31.37 3.08 -5.01
C GLU A 525 -29.87 2.71 -5.04
N GLY A 526 -29.41 1.98 -4.02
CA GLY A 526 -28.00 1.58 -3.90
C GLY A 526 -27.08 2.61 -3.23
N SER A 527 -27.61 3.77 -2.82
CA SER A 527 -26.87 4.82 -2.08
C SER A 527 -26.15 4.27 -0.85
N ASP A 528 -26.88 3.53 0.00
CA ASP A 528 -26.34 2.92 1.23
C ASP A 528 -25.12 2.01 0.98
N GLY A 529 -25.07 1.34 -0.17
CA GLY A 529 -23.97 0.44 -0.55
C GLY A 529 -22.87 1.11 -1.38
N SER A 530 -22.89 2.43 -1.52
CA SER A 530 -21.94 3.18 -2.33
C SER A 530 -20.94 3.94 -1.46
N ARG A 531 -19.85 4.41 -2.07
CA ARG A 531 -18.90 5.34 -1.45
C ARG A 531 -19.07 6.77 -1.98
N HIS A 532 -18.69 7.75 -1.18
CA HIS A 532 -18.60 9.14 -1.56
C HIS A 532 -17.48 9.37 -2.58
N PRO A 533 -17.61 10.36 -3.48
CA PRO A 533 -16.57 10.72 -4.46
C PRO A 533 -15.21 11.10 -3.86
N SER A 534 -15.16 11.37 -2.55
CA SER A 534 -13.92 11.75 -1.85
C SER A 534 -12.85 10.66 -1.89
N ILE A 535 -13.21 9.38 -2.03
CA ILE A 535 -12.21 8.31 -2.20
C ILE A 535 -11.46 8.45 -3.54
N MET A 536 -12.17 8.81 -4.60
CA MET A 536 -11.58 9.05 -5.92
C MET A 536 -10.71 10.30 -5.91
N ALA A 537 -11.11 11.33 -5.15
CA ALA A 537 -10.33 12.55 -4.99
C ALA A 537 -9.02 12.32 -4.26
N ASP A 538 -9.05 11.57 -3.15
CA ASP A 538 -7.83 11.19 -2.43
C ASP A 538 -6.93 10.30 -3.30
N SER A 539 -7.50 9.33 -4.02
CA SER A 539 -6.74 8.45 -4.93
C SER A 539 -6.12 9.20 -6.11
N ALA A 540 -6.85 10.14 -6.72
CA ALA A 540 -6.32 11.00 -7.78
C ALA A 540 -5.17 11.86 -7.27
N TYR A 541 -5.31 12.45 -6.07
CA TYR A 541 -4.24 13.21 -5.44
C TYR A 541 -2.98 12.36 -5.23
N ALA A 542 -3.12 11.09 -4.85
CA ALA A 542 -2.00 10.18 -4.63
C ALA A 542 -1.25 9.90 -5.93
N ILE A 543 -1.98 9.56 -7.00
CA ILE A 543 -1.41 9.32 -8.33
C ILE A 543 -0.68 10.57 -8.84
N LEU A 544 -1.33 11.73 -8.79
CA LEU A 544 -0.78 13.00 -9.27
C LEU A 544 0.44 13.46 -8.45
N SER A 545 0.59 12.97 -7.21
CA SER A 545 1.72 13.27 -6.33
C SER A 545 2.97 12.44 -6.65
N ARG A 546 2.85 11.40 -7.48
CA ARG A 546 3.97 10.58 -7.94
C ARG A 546 4.80 11.32 -8.99
N ARG A 547 6.04 10.88 -9.16
CA ARG A 547 6.92 11.37 -10.23
C ARG A 547 6.42 10.83 -11.57
N ALA A 548 6.07 11.73 -12.49
CA ALA A 548 5.43 11.39 -13.76
C ALA A 548 6.27 10.39 -14.58
N LYS A 549 7.59 10.53 -14.56
CA LYS A 549 8.54 9.63 -15.26
C LYS A 549 8.57 8.20 -14.72
N GLU A 550 8.14 7.99 -13.47
CA GLU A 550 8.20 6.70 -12.79
C GLU A 550 6.85 5.99 -12.77
N TYR A 551 5.74 6.74 -12.84
CA TYR A 551 4.39 6.22 -12.73
C TYR A 551 3.53 6.64 -13.92
N THR A 552 3.59 5.87 -15.01
CA THR A 552 2.84 6.07 -16.26
C THR A 552 2.43 4.72 -16.86
N GLY A 553 1.27 4.66 -17.51
CA GLY A 553 0.70 3.44 -18.12
C GLY A 553 -0.10 2.56 -17.15
N ASN A 554 -0.44 3.06 -15.96
CA ASN A 554 -1.09 2.25 -14.93
C ASN A 554 -2.63 2.35 -14.98
N PHE A 555 -3.30 1.23 -14.65
CA PHE A 555 -4.75 1.17 -14.43
C PHE A 555 -5.04 0.97 -12.95
N ALA A 556 -5.08 2.09 -12.22
CA ALA A 556 -5.18 2.09 -10.77
C ALA A 556 -6.62 1.89 -10.27
N ILE A 557 -6.75 1.17 -9.16
CA ILE A 557 -7.98 1.08 -8.38
C ILE A 557 -7.84 1.92 -7.11
N ASP A 558 -8.85 2.73 -6.80
CA ASP A 558 -8.86 3.70 -5.70
C ASP A 558 -8.37 3.15 -4.35
N GLU A 559 -8.94 2.05 -3.89
CA GLU A 559 -8.62 1.45 -2.59
C GLU A 559 -7.18 0.93 -2.53
N ASP A 560 -6.62 0.42 -3.64
CA ASP A 560 -5.24 -0.09 -3.65
C ASP A 560 -4.22 1.03 -3.58
N ILE A 561 -4.46 2.10 -4.35
CA ILE A 561 -3.62 3.29 -4.30
C ILE A 561 -3.63 3.85 -2.88
N LEU A 562 -4.79 3.96 -2.26
CA LEU A 562 -4.87 4.47 -0.89
C LEU A 562 -4.22 3.53 0.13
N LYS A 563 -4.27 2.21 -0.07
CA LYS A 563 -3.51 1.25 0.76
C LYS A 563 -2.00 1.43 0.60
N GLU A 564 -1.50 1.69 -0.61
CA GLU A 564 -0.09 2.02 -0.86
C GLU A 564 0.33 3.30 -0.10
N GLU A 565 -0.57 4.28 0.00
CA GLU A 565 -0.38 5.50 0.82
C GLU A 565 -0.61 5.27 2.33
N GLY A 566 -0.87 4.03 2.76
CA GLY A 566 -1.02 3.63 4.16
C GLY A 566 -2.42 3.85 4.76
N ILE A 567 -3.43 4.18 3.94
CA ILE A 567 -4.83 4.26 4.39
C ILE A 567 -5.39 2.85 4.58
N THR A 568 -5.95 2.60 5.76
CA THR A 568 -6.47 1.27 6.15
C THR A 568 -7.94 1.30 6.53
N ASP A 569 -8.48 2.47 6.90
CA ASP A 569 -9.90 2.67 7.19
C ASP A 569 -10.60 3.33 5.99
N PHE A 570 -11.50 2.57 5.37
CA PHE A 570 -12.27 2.99 4.20
C PHE A 570 -13.75 3.25 4.52
N GLU A 571 -14.19 3.03 5.78
CA GLU A 571 -15.58 3.27 6.20
C GLU A 571 -15.94 4.75 6.13
N ARG A 572 -14.97 5.66 6.29
CA ARG A 572 -15.15 7.11 6.12
C ARG A 572 -15.73 7.48 4.75
N TYR A 573 -15.46 6.66 3.75
CA TYR A 573 -15.88 6.90 2.38
C TYR A 573 -17.24 6.27 2.12
N ALA A 574 -17.75 5.37 2.98
CA ALA A 574 -19.07 4.80 2.81
C ALA A 574 -20.14 5.88 3.00
N VAL A 575 -21.13 5.90 2.11
CA VAL A 575 -22.31 6.78 2.28
C VAL A 575 -23.09 6.40 3.54
N LYS A 576 -23.16 5.09 3.84
CA LYS A 576 -23.72 4.56 5.08
C LYS A 576 -22.77 3.54 5.71
N PRO A 577 -21.95 3.94 6.68
CA PRO A 577 -21.01 3.04 7.35
C PRO A 577 -21.67 1.75 7.85
N GLY A 578 -20.97 0.63 7.71
CA GLY A 578 -21.43 -0.71 8.06
C GLY A 578 -22.42 -1.36 7.07
N SER A 579 -22.79 -0.67 5.99
CA SER A 579 -23.63 -1.26 4.94
C SER A 579 -22.80 -2.09 3.95
N PRO A 580 -23.29 -3.25 3.46
CA PRO A 580 -22.58 -4.03 2.45
C PRO A 580 -22.40 -3.24 1.15
N LEU A 581 -21.14 -2.95 0.83
CA LEU A 581 -20.75 -2.19 -0.35
C LEU A 581 -21.04 -2.96 -1.65
N ILE A 582 -21.30 -2.21 -2.72
CA ILE A 582 -21.56 -2.71 -4.07
C ILE A 582 -20.28 -2.53 -4.88
N ALA A 583 -19.75 -3.62 -5.43
CA ALA A 583 -18.59 -3.55 -6.32
C ALA A 583 -18.92 -2.76 -7.60
N ASP A 584 -17.96 -2.03 -8.16
CA ASP A 584 -18.15 -1.34 -9.43
C ASP A 584 -17.97 -2.32 -10.63
N TYR A 585 -18.32 -1.86 -11.82
CA TYR A 585 -18.10 -2.54 -13.08
C TYR A 585 -16.61 -2.56 -13.45
N PHE A 586 -16.23 -3.46 -14.35
CA PHE A 586 -14.89 -3.54 -14.95
C PHE A 586 -13.78 -3.83 -13.93
N LEU A 587 -14.05 -4.72 -12.97
CA LEU A 587 -13.05 -5.21 -12.02
C LEU A 587 -12.50 -6.58 -12.44
N PRO A 588 -11.21 -6.87 -12.19
CA PRO A 588 -10.66 -8.20 -12.41
C PRO A 588 -11.41 -9.27 -11.60
N ALA A 589 -11.55 -10.48 -12.15
CA ALA A 589 -12.36 -11.55 -11.53
C ALA A 589 -11.81 -11.99 -10.15
N ASP A 590 -10.50 -12.04 -10.00
CA ASP A 590 -9.80 -12.26 -8.74
C ASP A 590 -10.11 -11.14 -7.72
N ARG A 591 -10.18 -9.89 -8.17
CA ARG A 591 -10.54 -8.74 -7.31
C ARG A 591 -11.99 -8.79 -6.85
N LEU A 592 -12.92 -9.16 -7.72
CA LEU A 592 -14.31 -9.41 -7.33
C LEU A 592 -14.44 -10.54 -6.29
N LYS A 593 -13.66 -11.62 -6.45
CA LYS A 593 -13.61 -12.72 -5.48
C LYS A 593 -13.06 -12.28 -4.12
N GLN A 594 -11.95 -11.53 -4.11
CA GLN A 594 -11.36 -10.99 -2.88
C GLN A 594 -12.31 -10.03 -2.16
N PHE A 595 -13.01 -9.17 -2.91
CA PHE A 595 -14.01 -8.28 -2.37
C PHE A 595 -15.15 -9.05 -1.69
N GLN A 596 -15.64 -10.13 -2.31
CA GLN A 596 -16.66 -11.00 -1.71
C GLN A 596 -16.16 -11.72 -0.45
N LEU A 597 -14.93 -12.27 -0.46
CA LEU A 597 -14.34 -12.91 0.73
C LEU A 597 -14.22 -11.94 1.92
N THR A 598 -14.02 -10.64 1.65
CA THR A 598 -13.98 -9.59 2.68
C THR A 598 -15.39 -9.32 3.25
N ILE A 599 -16.43 -9.36 2.41
CA ILE A 599 -17.84 -9.30 2.86
C ILE A 599 -18.22 -10.54 3.68
N ASP A 600 -17.72 -11.72 3.31
CA ASP A 600 -18.05 -12.98 3.98
C ASP A 600 -17.32 -13.11 5.34
N SER A 601 -16.06 -12.68 5.43
CA SER A 601 -15.28 -12.71 6.68
C SER A 601 -15.79 -11.72 7.73
N SER A 602 -16.23 -10.52 7.32
CA SER A 602 -16.87 -9.53 8.20
C SER A 602 -18.23 -10.00 8.75
N LYS A 603 -18.93 -10.89 8.05
CA LYS A 603 -20.15 -11.55 8.53
C LYS A 603 -19.88 -12.76 9.42
N ASN A 604 -18.84 -13.55 9.14
CA ASN A 604 -18.47 -14.74 9.93
C ASN A 604 -18.01 -14.39 11.36
N ALA A 605 -17.49 -13.18 11.59
CA ALA A 605 -17.18 -12.70 12.94
C ALA A 605 -18.41 -12.49 13.83
N LYS A 606 -19.64 -12.46 13.26
CA LYS A 606 -20.91 -12.30 14.00
C LYS A 606 -21.84 -13.52 13.97
N ARG A 607 -21.49 -14.61 13.28
CA ARG A 607 -22.29 -15.85 13.26
C ARG A 607 -21.39 -17.07 13.42
N SER A 608 -20.95 -17.29 14.66
CA SER A 608 -20.48 -18.59 15.14
C SER A 608 -21.69 -19.42 15.59
N THR A 609 -22.46 -19.96 14.65
CA THR A 609 -23.33 -21.12 14.90
C THR A 609 -23.63 -21.87 13.59
N SER A 610 -23.16 -23.12 13.53
CA SER A 610 -23.55 -24.24 12.66
C SER A 610 -23.72 -24.01 11.15
N ARG A 611 -22.85 -24.63 10.34
CA ARG A 611 -23.22 -25.08 8.98
C ARG A 611 -23.17 -26.60 8.92
N ASN A 612 -24.34 -27.22 9.11
CA ASN A 612 -24.64 -28.51 8.49
C ASN A 612 -25.25 -28.23 7.11
N ALA A 613 -24.96 -29.08 6.13
CA ALA A 613 -25.59 -29.01 4.81
C ALA A 613 -27.12 -29.02 4.96
N ILE A 614 -27.80 -27.99 4.44
CA ILE A 614 -29.27 -27.88 4.47
C ILE A 614 -29.82 -28.99 3.58
N SER A 615 -30.71 -29.84 4.10
CA SER A 615 -31.33 -30.90 3.31
C SER A 615 -32.24 -30.31 2.21
N LYS A 616 -32.38 -31.03 1.09
CA LYS A 616 -33.13 -30.56 -0.10
C LYS A 616 -34.58 -30.13 0.21
N GLU A 617 -35.24 -30.78 1.16
CA GLU A 617 -36.59 -30.43 1.64
C GLU A 617 -36.64 -29.11 2.42
N ILE A 618 -35.61 -28.81 3.22
CA ILE A 618 -35.55 -27.56 3.99
C ILE A 618 -35.31 -26.38 3.03
N LEU A 619 -34.50 -26.59 1.99
CA LEU A 619 -34.21 -25.56 0.98
C LEU A 619 -35.47 -25.16 0.19
N GLY A 620 -36.32 -26.13 -0.19
CA GLY A 620 -37.58 -25.85 -0.88
C GLY A 620 -38.56 -25.01 -0.04
N LYS A 621 -38.69 -25.31 1.27
CA LYS A 621 -39.55 -24.55 2.19
C LYS A 621 -39.07 -23.11 2.41
N GLU A 622 -37.76 -22.88 2.45
CA GLU A 622 -37.19 -21.53 2.57
C GLU A 622 -37.44 -20.68 1.31
N ILE A 623 -37.44 -21.29 0.11
CA ILE A 623 -37.77 -20.57 -1.14
C ILE A 623 -39.24 -20.13 -1.18
N GLU A 624 -40.17 -20.96 -0.70
CA GLU A 624 -41.58 -20.57 -0.58
C GLU A 624 -41.78 -19.44 0.43
N LYS A 625 -41.09 -19.53 1.58
CA LYS A 625 -41.10 -18.47 2.59
C LYS A 625 -40.58 -17.14 2.03
N ILE A 626 -39.50 -17.16 1.25
CA ILE A 626 -38.97 -15.96 0.57
C ILE A 626 -40.01 -15.37 -0.37
N SER A 627 -40.71 -16.19 -1.15
CA SER A 627 -41.75 -15.71 -2.08
C SER A 627 -42.89 -15.02 -1.33
N GLY A 628 -43.30 -15.56 -0.17
CA GLY A 628 -44.29 -14.93 0.70
C GLY A 628 -43.81 -13.61 1.32
N VAL A 629 -42.54 -13.54 1.73
CA VAL A 629 -41.93 -12.29 2.22
C VAL A 629 -41.91 -11.24 1.12
N ILE A 630 -41.49 -11.59 -0.09
CA ILE A 630 -41.46 -10.65 -1.23
C ILE A 630 -42.87 -10.11 -1.47
N GLN A 631 -43.88 -10.98 -1.54
CA GLN A 631 -45.29 -10.58 -1.72
C GLN A 631 -45.76 -9.60 -0.65
N SER A 632 -45.38 -9.81 0.62
CA SER A 632 -45.75 -8.92 1.74
C SER A 632 -45.04 -7.55 1.70
N ALA A 633 -43.95 -7.44 0.94
CA ALA A 633 -43.18 -6.22 0.80
C ALA A 633 -43.57 -5.39 -0.43
N LEU A 634 -44.33 -5.95 -1.38
CA LEU A 634 -44.83 -5.23 -2.55
C LEU A 634 -45.90 -4.20 -2.16
N ASN A 635 -45.95 -3.09 -2.87
CA ASN A 635 -46.95 -2.03 -2.71
C ASN A 635 -46.99 -1.15 -3.97
N GLU A 636 -48.00 -0.29 -4.08
CA GLU A 636 -48.20 0.59 -5.24
C GLU A 636 -47.05 1.58 -5.49
N GLU A 637 -46.33 2.00 -4.44
CA GLU A 637 -45.18 2.90 -4.58
C GLU A 637 -44.04 2.20 -5.34
N LEU A 638 -43.78 0.94 -5.03
CA LEU A 638 -42.77 0.12 -5.70
C LEU A 638 -43.14 -0.18 -7.16
N VAL A 639 -44.42 -0.43 -7.43
CA VAL A 639 -44.94 -0.62 -8.79
C VAL A 639 -44.70 0.63 -9.64
N LYS A 640 -45.07 1.81 -9.12
CA LYS A 640 -44.84 3.09 -9.82
C LYS A 640 -43.36 3.37 -10.05
N LYS A 641 -42.50 2.97 -9.11
CA LYS A 641 -41.06 3.22 -9.18
C LYS A 641 -40.33 2.34 -10.18
N LEU A 642 -40.58 1.02 -10.17
CA LEU A 642 -39.81 0.06 -10.96
C LEU A 642 -40.44 -0.23 -12.32
N ASN A 643 -41.77 -0.26 -12.42
CA ASN A 643 -42.52 -0.48 -13.66
C ASN A 643 -41.91 -1.60 -14.54
N ALA A 644 -41.80 -2.80 -13.97
CA ALA A 644 -41.05 -3.90 -14.56
C ALA A 644 -41.59 -5.27 -14.12
N ILE A 645 -41.42 -6.28 -14.98
CA ILE A 645 -41.67 -7.68 -14.66
C ILE A 645 -40.33 -8.39 -14.55
N PHE A 646 -40.06 -8.99 -13.39
CA PHE A 646 -38.83 -9.74 -13.10
C PHE A 646 -39.13 -11.23 -12.99
N VAL A 647 -38.33 -12.07 -13.62
CA VAL A 647 -38.48 -13.54 -13.55
C VAL A 647 -37.20 -14.17 -13.03
N PHE A 648 -37.31 -15.02 -12.00
CA PHE A 648 -36.22 -15.85 -11.49
C PHE A 648 -36.44 -17.29 -11.90
N ASN A 649 -35.63 -17.80 -12.82
CA ASN A 649 -35.56 -19.20 -13.21
C ASN A 649 -34.60 -19.92 -12.25
N ILE A 650 -35.16 -20.55 -11.22
CA ILE A 650 -34.40 -21.31 -10.22
C ILE A 650 -34.12 -22.70 -10.78
N THR A 651 -32.86 -23.11 -10.73
CA THR A 651 -32.35 -24.42 -11.20
C THR A 651 -31.91 -25.27 -10.01
N GLY A 652 -31.81 -26.60 -10.17
CA GLY A 652 -31.42 -27.51 -9.09
C GLY A 652 -32.56 -28.43 -8.65
N ALA A 653 -32.52 -28.90 -7.40
CA ALA A 653 -33.48 -29.89 -6.90
C ALA A 653 -34.89 -29.31 -6.71
N ASN A 654 -35.00 -27.99 -6.52
CA ASN A 654 -36.26 -27.26 -6.34
C ASN A 654 -36.56 -26.32 -7.52
N ALA A 655 -36.32 -26.80 -8.74
CA ALA A 655 -36.44 -25.96 -9.95
C ALA A 655 -37.87 -25.40 -10.12
N LYS A 656 -37.98 -24.07 -10.20
CA LYS A 656 -39.23 -23.33 -10.40
C LYS A 656 -38.95 -21.95 -11.00
N SER A 657 -39.97 -21.32 -11.58
CA SER A 657 -39.91 -19.92 -11.98
C SER A 657 -40.67 -19.08 -10.96
N VAL A 658 -40.05 -18.01 -10.44
CA VAL A 658 -40.72 -17.03 -9.58
C VAL A 658 -40.79 -15.70 -10.33
N THR A 659 -42.00 -15.21 -10.56
CA THR A 659 -42.28 -13.98 -11.29
C THR A 659 -42.75 -12.91 -10.32
N ILE A 660 -42.04 -11.78 -10.31
CA ILE A 660 -42.40 -10.57 -9.57
C ILE A 660 -42.92 -9.56 -10.58
N ASN A 661 -44.23 -9.35 -10.61
CA ASN A 661 -44.89 -8.37 -11.47
C ASN A 661 -45.04 -7.05 -10.70
N LEU A 662 -44.31 -6.03 -11.13
CA LEU A 662 -44.38 -4.66 -10.63
C LEU A 662 -44.88 -3.68 -11.70
N LYS A 663 -45.85 -4.11 -12.52
CA LYS A 663 -46.55 -3.24 -13.50
C LYS A 663 -48.01 -2.95 -13.14
N GLU A 664 -48.62 -3.79 -12.30
CA GLU A 664 -50.07 -3.76 -12.06
C GLU A 664 -50.40 -3.77 -10.56
N GLY A 665 -51.43 -3.02 -10.17
CA GLY A 665 -51.95 -2.96 -8.79
C GLY A 665 -50.88 -2.65 -7.74
N ALA A 666 -50.89 -3.40 -6.64
CA ALA A 666 -49.87 -3.35 -5.59
C ALA A 666 -48.64 -4.25 -5.87
N GLY A 667 -48.60 -4.90 -7.03
CA GLY A 667 -47.60 -5.89 -7.41
C GLY A 667 -47.95 -7.31 -6.95
N SER A 668 -47.45 -8.32 -7.67
CA SER A 668 -47.70 -9.73 -7.36
C SER A 668 -46.48 -10.60 -7.54
N VAL A 669 -46.40 -11.68 -6.76
CA VAL A 669 -45.45 -12.77 -6.87
C VAL A 669 -46.22 -14.02 -7.28
N THR A 670 -45.87 -14.61 -8.42
CA THR A 670 -46.51 -15.82 -8.92
C THR A 670 -45.46 -16.81 -9.38
N GLU A 671 -45.80 -18.10 -9.46
CA GLU A 671 -44.94 -19.11 -10.10
C GLU A 671 -45.20 -19.23 -11.61
N ALA A 672 -46.10 -18.41 -12.16
CA ALA A 672 -46.44 -18.41 -13.58
C ALA A 672 -45.37 -17.68 -14.39
N LYS A 673 -44.99 -18.25 -15.54
CA LYS A 673 -44.04 -17.62 -16.47
C LYS A 673 -44.78 -16.59 -17.34
N PRO A 674 -44.41 -15.30 -17.32
CA PRO A 674 -45.10 -14.28 -18.09
C PRO A 674 -44.75 -14.40 -19.59
N GLU A 675 -45.62 -13.90 -20.48
CA GLU A 675 -45.32 -13.81 -21.91
C GLU A 675 -44.10 -12.93 -22.21
N LYS A 676 -43.89 -11.87 -21.41
CA LYS A 676 -42.77 -10.93 -21.58
C LYS A 676 -42.25 -10.44 -20.23
N ALA A 677 -40.97 -10.71 -19.96
CA ALA A 677 -40.24 -10.19 -18.81
C ALA A 677 -39.35 -9.00 -19.22
N ASP A 678 -39.18 -8.03 -18.32
CA ASP A 678 -38.20 -6.95 -18.50
C ASP A 678 -36.78 -7.40 -18.13
N VAL A 679 -36.68 -8.32 -17.15
CA VAL A 679 -35.43 -8.93 -16.71
C VAL A 679 -35.69 -10.39 -16.31
N GLU A 680 -34.84 -11.29 -16.79
CA GLU A 680 -34.79 -12.69 -16.39
C GLU A 680 -33.47 -13.00 -15.68
N PHE A 681 -33.57 -13.61 -14.50
CA PHE A 681 -32.48 -14.11 -13.69
C PHE A 681 -32.47 -15.64 -13.76
N THR A 682 -31.30 -16.26 -13.85
CA THR A 682 -31.15 -17.73 -13.75
C THR A 682 -30.05 -18.09 -12.77
N CYS A 683 -30.37 -18.86 -11.73
CA CYS A 683 -29.44 -19.27 -10.67
C CYS A 683 -29.84 -20.62 -10.04
N SER A 684 -28.98 -21.21 -9.22
CA SER A 684 -29.32 -22.40 -8.43
C SER A 684 -30.29 -22.06 -7.28
N ASP A 685 -31.00 -23.05 -6.75
CA ASP A 685 -31.83 -22.93 -5.55
C ASP A 685 -31.03 -22.43 -4.33
N GLU A 686 -29.79 -22.88 -4.19
CA GLU A 686 -28.87 -22.42 -3.15
C GLU A 686 -28.42 -20.95 -3.35
N ASP A 687 -28.11 -20.55 -4.59
CA ASP A 687 -27.70 -19.17 -4.89
C ASP A 687 -28.88 -18.20 -4.84
N PHE A 688 -30.10 -18.64 -5.21
CA PHE A 688 -31.33 -17.87 -5.01
C PHE A 688 -31.53 -17.52 -3.53
N LEU A 689 -31.41 -18.52 -2.64
CA LEU A 689 -31.48 -18.29 -1.20
C LEU A 689 -30.40 -17.30 -0.72
N LYS A 690 -29.15 -17.46 -1.17
CA LYS A 690 -28.03 -16.57 -0.81
C LYS A 690 -28.22 -15.14 -1.33
N LEU A 691 -28.83 -14.95 -2.50
CA LEU A 691 -29.14 -13.64 -3.06
C LEU A 691 -30.19 -12.90 -2.21
N PHE A 692 -31.28 -13.57 -1.85
CA PHE A 692 -32.37 -12.95 -1.08
C PHE A 692 -32.07 -12.78 0.41
N THR A 693 -31.19 -13.62 0.98
CA THR A 693 -30.65 -13.42 2.34
C THR A 693 -29.51 -12.38 2.38
N GLY A 694 -29.00 -11.99 1.21
CA GLY A 694 -27.89 -11.05 1.04
C GLY A 694 -26.55 -11.63 1.47
N GLU A 695 -26.41 -12.95 1.50
CA GLU A 695 -25.11 -13.65 1.64
C GLU A 695 -24.29 -13.55 0.34
N LEU A 696 -24.95 -13.47 -0.81
CA LEU A 696 -24.33 -13.30 -2.12
C LEU A 696 -24.91 -12.05 -2.81
N SER A 697 -24.06 -11.19 -3.37
CA SER A 697 -24.54 -10.05 -4.18
C SER A 697 -24.82 -10.47 -5.62
N ALA A 698 -25.74 -9.80 -6.31
CA ALA A 698 -26.13 -10.17 -7.67
C ALA A 698 -24.95 -10.00 -8.64
N LEU A 699 -24.16 -8.93 -8.48
CA LEU A 699 -22.99 -8.67 -9.33
C LEU A 699 -21.89 -9.74 -9.16
N VAL A 700 -21.64 -10.21 -7.93
CA VAL A 700 -20.66 -11.27 -7.68
C VAL A 700 -21.16 -12.61 -8.18
N ALA A 701 -22.43 -12.94 -7.94
CA ALA A 701 -23.05 -14.15 -8.50
C ALA A 701 -22.95 -14.13 -10.04
N PHE A 702 -23.19 -12.97 -10.65
CA PHE A 702 -23.13 -12.77 -12.08
C PHE A 702 -21.72 -12.93 -12.65
N SER A 703 -20.71 -12.40 -11.95
CA SER A 703 -19.30 -12.56 -12.31
C SER A 703 -18.80 -14.00 -12.15
N MET A 704 -19.23 -14.69 -11.09
CA MET A 704 -18.91 -16.10 -10.85
C MET A 704 -19.66 -17.07 -11.78
N LYS A 705 -20.47 -16.57 -12.72
CA LYS A 705 -21.37 -17.35 -13.58
C LYS A 705 -22.40 -18.19 -12.81
N LYS A 706 -22.67 -17.83 -11.55
CA LYS A 706 -23.70 -18.42 -10.68
C LYS A 706 -25.08 -17.79 -10.87
N LEU A 707 -25.10 -16.57 -11.38
CA LEU A 707 -26.31 -15.84 -11.78
C LEU A 707 -26.17 -15.43 -13.25
N GLN A 708 -27.15 -15.76 -14.07
CA GLN A 708 -27.28 -15.20 -15.41
C GLN A 708 -28.38 -14.14 -15.38
N ILE A 709 -28.13 -13.00 -16.01
CA ILE A 709 -29.09 -11.90 -16.13
C ILE A 709 -29.29 -11.64 -17.62
N LYS A 710 -30.55 -11.64 -18.06
CA LYS A 710 -30.98 -11.33 -19.42
C LYS A 710 -32.02 -10.22 -19.37
N GLY A 711 -31.93 -9.23 -20.26
CA GLY A 711 -32.84 -8.07 -20.28
C GLY A 711 -32.18 -6.79 -19.78
N ASN A 712 -32.99 -5.87 -19.22
CA ASN A 712 -32.54 -4.51 -18.91
C ASN A 712 -31.71 -4.44 -17.60
N MET A 713 -30.42 -4.12 -17.71
CA MET A 713 -29.51 -4.11 -16.56
C MET A 713 -29.80 -2.99 -15.55
N GLN A 714 -30.29 -1.83 -15.97
CA GLN A 714 -30.70 -0.78 -15.01
C GLN A 714 -31.83 -1.26 -14.09
N LYS A 715 -32.83 -1.92 -14.68
CA LYS A 715 -33.93 -2.52 -13.92
C LYS A 715 -33.43 -3.63 -13.00
N ALA A 716 -32.45 -4.42 -13.44
CA ALA A 716 -31.83 -5.47 -12.62
C ALA A 716 -31.12 -4.91 -11.37
N ILE A 717 -30.38 -3.81 -11.52
CA ILE A 717 -29.69 -3.12 -10.40
C ILE A 717 -30.69 -2.54 -9.40
N ALA A 718 -31.77 -1.93 -9.90
CA ALA A 718 -32.82 -1.37 -9.05
C ALA A 718 -33.48 -2.46 -8.19
N LEU A 719 -33.79 -3.63 -8.77
CA LEU A 719 -34.30 -4.76 -8.00
C LEU A 719 -33.34 -5.21 -6.89
N GLU A 720 -32.02 -5.22 -7.11
CA GLU A 720 -31.03 -5.55 -6.07
C GLU A 720 -31.05 -4.56 -4.90
N GLY A 721 -31.19 -3.27 -5.19
CA GLY A 721 -31.38 -2.23 -4.17
C GLY A 721 -32.64 -2.45 -3.32
N LEU A 722 -33.70 -2.94 -3.96
CA LEU A 722 -34.97 -3.27 -3.31
C LEU A 722 -34.86 -4.51 -2.41
N MET A 723 -34.27 -5.60 -2.91
CA MET A 723 -34.06 -6.85 -2.15
C MET A 723 -33.31 -6.59 -0.83
N LYS A 724 -32.33 -5.68 -0.84
CA LYS A 724 -31.61 -5.27 0.38
C LYS A 724 -32.48 -4.50 1.39
N LYS A 725 -33.51 -3.76 0.96
CA LYS A 725 -34.45 -3.05 1.87
C LYS A 725 -35.48 -4.00 2.47
N MET A 726 -35.93 -4.99 1.70
CA MET A 726 -36.87 -6.02 2.15
C MET A 726 -36.30 -6.87 3.28
N LYS A 727 -34.97 -7.00 3.35
CA LYS A 727 -34.22 -7.63 4.45
C LYS A 727 -34.50 -7.06 5.84
N ALA A 728 -34.89 -5.78 5.97
CA ALA A 728 -35.21 -5.21 7.29
C ALA A 728 -36.48 -5.80 7.93
N LYS A 729 -37.27 -6.57 7.15
CA LYS A 729 -38.51 -7.26 7.58
C LYS A 729 -38.37 -8.79 7.64
N MET A 730 -37.19 -9.35 7.31
CA MET A 730 -36.84 -10.78 7.39
C MET A 730 -35.96 -11.03 8.61
#